data_AF-A0A2L1TWS1-F1
#
_entry.id   AF-A0A2L1TWS1-F1
#
_cell.length_a   1.000
_cell.length_b   1.000
_cell.length_c   1.000
_cell.angle_alpha   90.00
_cell.angle_beta   90.00
_cell.angle_gamma   90.00
#
_symmetry.space_group_name_H-M   'P 1'
#
loop_
_entity.id
_entity.type
_entity.pdbx_description
1 polymer ?
#
loop_
_entity_poly.entity_id
_entity_poly.type
_entity_poly.pdbx_seq_one_letter_code
_entity_poly.pdbx_strand_id
1 'polypeptide(L)'
;MFFNSVNGDRRYLAEDFAGYFSKFITNGYFPNKGSNLQVDATGQEMSVIIRSGAAWINGYMYSNTSNLTLKIDVADGVLNRIDRVVLQCNFSERLIKAVVKKGQFASNPVAPELQRDADIYELGLADILVKKGATSITGAGITDLRLNTQMCGVVNSLLQADTTAIFNQFQDWFIRTSKKHEQEITSSLEEFEAFISEQKQKYSKDFEEWFSTIKDVLDENTAGHLLNLIQSNTDAIHELFTSVSDGKNKVAKAITDQGVPAVKEDPFKDLAAKIRSIDNGNIPIYVQPTEPAKKTGFWIQDEQNEIEHVVYTDVFSESGEWSSGKDMPTARSHLTSSAVGDRIYTIGGNGGKNKLEIYDTATNTWTAGADMPTARGSVTSSAVGDRIYAIGGDGYKKLEIYDTTTNTWTVGADMLTARSYLTSSAVGDKIYVIGGYSGSKLEIYDTTTNTWTVGADMPTVRDSLTSSAVGDRIYTIGGNGGENKLEIYDTATNTWKVGAYMPTLRSGLTSSAVGDKIYVIGGYGGRNELEIYDTTTNTWTKGADMPTARGSLTSSAVGDRIYAIGGWGGNSHLSKVEIYSITPERYPSNSWVFKNGTAKDVSIPNKTKLGIKYSQRIQFNSAYYFNKLAELVYKPIYFGNGQKWTRILN
;
A
#
# COMPACT_ATOMS: atom_id res chain seq x y z
N MET A 1 44.56 -8.56 -8.57
CA MET A 1 45.22 -7.24 -8.41
C MET A 1 45.57 -6.92 -6.95
N PHE A 2 45.65 -7.90 -6.03
CA PHE A 2 45.67 -7.63 -4.57
C PHE A 2 46.61 -8.57 -3.80
N PHE A 3 47.83 -8.77 -4.27
CA PHE A 3 48.90 -9.37 -3.48
C PHE A 3 49.99 -8.32 -3.23
N ASN A 4 50.56 -8.33 -2.03
CA ASN A 4 51.69 -7.45 -1.73
C ASN A 4 52.84 -7.71 -2.72
N SER A 5 53.44 -6.66 -3.25
CA SER A 5 54.66 -6.81 -4.04
C SER A 5 55.79 -7.24 -3.12
N VAL A 6 56.60 -8.20 -3.58
CA VAL A 6 57.83 -8.62 -2.93
C VAL A 6 58.98 -8.17 -3.83
N ASN A 7 59.84 -7.29 -3.33
CA ASN A 7 60.99 -6.76 -4.08
C ASN A 7 60.61 -6.02 -5.40
N GLY A 8 59.40 -5.47 -5.51
CA GLY A 8 58.98 -4.69 -6.68
C GLY A 8 58.59 -5.52 -7.91
N ASP A 9 58.43 -6.84 -7.75
CA ASP A 9 58.05 -7.81 -8.79
C ASP A 9 56.66 -7.57 -9.41
N ARG A 10 55.80 -6.79 -8.73
CA ARG A 10 54.41 -6.56 -9.11
C ARG A 10 54.12 -5.07 -9.11
N ARG A 11 54.35 -4.45 -10.26
CA ARG A 11 53.86 -3.09 -10.58
C ARG A 11 52.67 -3.25 -11.50
N TYR A 12 51.54 -2.68 -11.10
CA TYR A 12 50.32 -2.65 -11.91
C TYR A 12 50.30 -1.38 -12.73
N LEU A 13 49.97 -1.49 -14.01
CA LEU A 13 49.75 -0.36 -14.89
C LEU A 13 48.36 0.23 -14.63
N ALA A 14 48.16 1.50 -14.99
CA ALA A 14 46.84 2.12 -14.95
C ALA A 14 45.83 1.36 -15.82
N GLU A 15 46.30 0.75 -16.90
CA GLU A 15 45.54 -0.14 -17.79
C GLU A 15 45.02 -1.39 -17.08
N ASP A 16 45.80 -1.98 -16.16
CA ASP A 16 45.36 -3.15 -15.36
C ASP A 16 44.17 -2.76 -14.47
N PHE A 17 44.26 -1.62 -13.78
CA PHE A 17 43.19 -1.11 -12.93
C PHE A 17 41.96 -0.71 -13.73
N ALA A 18 42.13 0.02 -14.84
CA ALA A 18 41.03 0.39 -15.72
C ALA A 18 40.31 -0.86 -16.27
N GLY A 19 41.08 -1.86 -16.71
CA GLY A 19 40.57 -3.16 -17.16
C GLY A 19 39.87 -3.98 -16.07
N TYR A 20 40.17 -3.75 -14.79
CA TYR A 20 39.43 -4.34 -13.68
C TYR A 20 38.07 -3.66 -13.49
N PHE A 21 38.07 -2.33 -13.37
CA PHE A 21 36.84 -1.56 -13.11
C PHE A 21 35.85 -1.58 -14.26
N SER A 22 36.33 -1.65 -15.51
CA SER A 22 35.46 -1.77 -16.70
C SER A 22 34.63 -3.05 -16.72
N LYS A 23 34.99 -4.08 -15.92
CA LYS A 23 34.23 -5.33 -15.82
C LYS A 23 32.96 -5.24 -14.98
N PHE A 24 32.80 -4.19 -14.17
CA PHE A 24 31.60 -4.02 -13.34
C PHE A 24 30.98 -2.63 -13.38
N ILE A 25 31.56 -1.67 -14.11
CA ILE A 25 31.07 -0.30 -14.27
C ILE A 25 30.93 0.05 -15.76
N THR A 26 29.75 0.53 -16.17
CA THR A 26 29.52 0.97 -17.56
C THR A 26 30.12 2.34 -17.87
N ASN A 27 30.32 2.63 -19.16
CA ASN A 27 30.67 3.98 -19.62
C ASN A 27 29.49 4.94 -19.44
N GLY A 28 29.78 6.20 -19.12
CA GLY A 28 28.76 7.23 -18.99
C GLY A 28 29.19 8.40 -18.11
N TYR A 29 28.26 9.32 -17.86
CA TYR A 29 28.43 10.35 -16.82
C TYR A 29 27.87 9.87 -15.47
N PHE A 30 28.38 10.42 -14.36
CA PHE A 30 27.85 10.10 -13.03
C PHE A 30 26.58 10.91 -12.73
N PRO A 31 25.44 10.27 -12.36
CA PRO A 31 24.15 10.97 -12.22
C PRO A 31 23.95 11.65 -10.86
N ASN A 32 24.97 11.71 -10.01
CA ASN A 32 24.89 12.20 -8.62
C ASN A 32 24.37 13.64 -8.47
N LYS A 33 24.38 14.44 -9.55
CA LYS A 33 23.76 15.76 -9.65
C LYS A 33 23.13 15.91 -11.04
N GLY A 34 21.90 16.41 -11.16
CA GLY A 34 21.22 16.56 -12.44
C GLY A 34 21.99 17.42 -13.47
N SER A 35 22.79 18.36 -13.00
CA SER A 35 23.64 19.22 -13.84
C SER A 35 25.04 18.66 -14.14
N ASN A 36 25.37 17.42 -13.70
CA ASN A 36 26.72 16.85 -13.85
C ASN A 36 27.11 16.75 -15.34
N LEU A 37 28.18 17.44 -15.75
CA LEU A 37 28.64 17.54 -17.13
C LEU A 37 27.60 18.07 -18.13
N GLN A 38 26.56 18.75 -17.65
CA GLN A 38 25.57 19.39 -18.52
C GLN A 38 26.23 20.45 -19.39
N VAL A 39 25.88 20.48 -20.68
CA VAL A 39 26.30 21.52 -21.61
C VAL A 39 25.23 22.60 -21.66
N ASP A 40 25.60 23.82 -21.29
CA ASP A 40 24.74 25.00 -21.30
C ASP A 40 25.27 26.07 -22.25
N ALA A 41 24.37 26.92 -22.75
CA ALA A 41 24.73 28.08 -23.55
C ALA A 41 25.30 29.19 -22.66
N THR A 42 26.31 29.92 -23.16
CA THR A 42 26.74 31.19 -22.53
C THR A 42 25.78 32.32 -22.84
N GLY A 43 25.10 32.28 -23.99
CA GLY A 43 24.14 33.28 -24.45
C GLY A 43 24.77 34.61 -24.90
N GLN A 44 26.09 34.74 -24.84
CA GLN A 44 26.80 36.00 -25.09
C GLN A 44 27.78 35.91 -26.26
N GLU A 45 28.34 34.72 -26.52
CA GLU A 45 29.37 34.51 -27.55
C GLU A 45 29.21 33.14 -28.21
N MET A 46 30.03 32.85 -29.22
CA MET A 46 30.15 31.53 -29.84
C MET A 46 30.89 30.56 -28.91
N SER A 47 30.27 30.21 -27.79
CA SER A 47 30.82 29.33 -26.76
C SER A 47 29.73 28.60 -25.98
N VAL A 48 30.10 27.48 -25.36
CA VAL A 48 29.26 26.68 -24.46
C VAL A 48 30.00 26.41 -23.16
N ILE A 49 29.27 26.16 -22.08
CA ILE A 49 29.83 25.79 -20.78
C ILE A 49 29.47 24.34 -20.48
N ILE A 50 30.46 23.54 -20.10
CA ILE A 50 30.26 22.23 -19.47
C ILE A 50 30.31 22.44 -17.95
N ARG A 51 29.24 22.08 -17.25
CA ARG A 51 29.19 22.15 -15.78
C ARG A 51 30.21 21.22 -15.13
N SER A 52 30.65 21.56 -13.92
CA SER A 52 31.52 20.69 -13.11
C SER A 52 30.89 19.30 -12.95
N GLY A 53 31.70 18.26 -13.08
CA GLY A 53 31.20 16.90 -13.08
C GLY A 53 32.28 15.84 -13.29
N ALA A 54 31.82 14.61 -13.52
CA ALA A 54 32.68 13.48 -13.76
C ALA A 54 32.01 12.45 -14.66
N ALA A 55 32.83 11.72 -15.41
CA ALA A 55 32.42 10.61 -16.26
C ALA A 55 33.41 9.46 -16.17
N TRP A 56 32.95 8.30 -16.64
CA TRP A 56 33.70 7.07 -16.69
C TRP A 56 33.76 6.55 -18.12
N ILE A 57 34.96 6.24 -18.62
CA ILE A 57 35.20 5.74 -19.98
C ILE A 57 36.22 4.60 -19.91
N ASN A 58 35.80 3.38 -20.20
CA ASN A 58 36.61 2.16 -20.26
C ASN A 58 37.51 1.95 -19.03
N GLY A 59 37.02 2.26 -17.82
CA GLY A 59 37.79 2.13 -16.58
C GLY A 59 38.59 3.37 -16.18
N TYR A 60 38.58 4.43 -17.00
CA TYR A 60 39.27 5.68 -16.73
C TYR A 60 38.27 6.78 -16.36
N MET A 61 38.68 7.70 -15.48
CA MET A 61 37.84 8.77 -14.96
C MET A 61 38.17 10.12 -15.58
N TYR A 62 37.15 10.81 -16.08
CA TYR A 62 37.20 12.24 -16.39
C TYR A 62 36.58 13.04 -15.24
N SER A 63 37.15 14.18 -14.89
CA SER A 63 36.51 15.14 -14.00
C SER A 63 36.97 16.57 -14.25
N ASN A 64 36.03 17.51 -14.16
CA ASN A 64 36.28 18.94 -14.05
C ASN A 64 35.69 19.46 -12.73
N THR A 65 36.51 20.16 -11.94
CA THR A 65 36.11 20.69 -10.63
C THR A 65 35.37 22.03 -10.72
N SER A 66 35.41 22.69 -11.87
CA SER A 66 34.71 23.93 -12.18
C SER A 66 34.08 23.89 -13.57
N ASN A 67 33.19 24.84 -13.85
CA ASN A 67 32.61 25.02 -15.19
C ASN A 67 33.74 25.23 -16.22
N LEU A 68 33.66 24.50 -17.33
CA LEU A 68 34.64 24.54 -18.42
C LEU A 68 33.99 25.19 -19.65
N THR A 69 34.56 26.28 -20.14
CA THR A 69 34.07 26.95 -21.35
C THR A 69 34.76 26.39 -22.59
N LEU A 70 33.99 25.94 -23.57
CA LEU A 70 34.47 25.52 -24.88
C LEU A 70 34.05 26.53 -25.94
N LYS A 71 35.01 26.93 -26.79
CA LYS A 71 34.75 27.80 -27.94
C LYS A 71 34.11 27.00 -29.08
N ILE A 72 33.12 27.60 -29.72
CA ILE A 72 32.51 27.11 -30.95
C ILE A 72 33.02 28.00 -32.09
N ASP A 73 33.41 27.40 -33.20
CA ASP A 73 33.85 28.17 -34.36
C ASP A 73 32.73 29.07 -34.88
N VAL A 74 33.09 30.19 -35.52
CA VAL A 74 32.12 31.13 -36.09
C VAL A 74 31.15 30.45 -37.07
N ALA A 75 29.91 30.95 -37.13
CA ALA A 75 28.88 30.43 -38.04
C ALA A 75 29.18 30.80 -39.50
N ASP A 76 28.67 30.01 -40.45
CA ASP A 76 28.65 30.38 -41.86
C ASP A 76 27.50 31.36 -42.15
N GLY A 77 27.66 32.22 -43.16
CA GLY A 77 26.63 33.21 -43.50
C GLY A 77 25.36 32.63 -44.14
N VAL A 78 25.42 31.41 -44.68
CA VAL A 78 24.40 30.85 -45.57
C VAL A 78 23.85 29.51 -45.07
N LEU A 79 24.69 28.65 -44.50
CA LEU A 79 24.34 27.27 -44.12
C LEU A 79 24.43 27.04 -42.60
N ASN A 80 23.60 26.11 -42.11
CA ASN A 80 23.65 25.66 -40.72
C ASN A 80 24.68 24.52 -40.57
N ARG A 81 25.10 24.24 -39.34
CA ARG A 81 25.83 23.00 -38.99
C ARG A 81 25.45 22.52 -37.59
N ILE A 82 25.76 21.26 -37.27
CA ILE A 82 25.64 20.74 -35.90
C ILE A 82 27.03 20.33 -35.44
N ASP A 83 27.54 20.97 -34.40
CA ASP A 83 28.78 20.58 -33.73
C ASP A 83 28.43 19.64 -32.56
N ARG A 84 29.33 18.73 -32.16
CA ARG A 84 29.10 17.80 -31.04
C ARG A 84 30.12 18.00 -29.94
N VAL A 85 29.66 18.20 -28.71
CA VAL A 85 30.52 18.21 -27.52
C VAL A 85 30.72 16.78 -27.05
N VAL A 86 31.97 16.33 -26.99
CA VAL A 86 32.34 14.97 -26.55
C VAL A 86 33.31 15.00 -25.39
N LEU A 87 33.28 13.96 -24.57
CA LEU A 87 34.44 13.55 -23.77
C LEU A 87 35.24 12.54 -24.58
N GLN A 88 36.49 12.88 -24.87
CA GLN A 88 37.39 12.09 -25.68
C GLN A 88 38.45 11.46 -24.77
N CYS A 89 38.40 10.14 -24.61
CA CYS A 89 39.46 9.36 -23.97
C CYS A 89 40.46 8.94 -25.05
N ASN A 90 41.65 9.52 -25.04
CA ASN A 90 42.73 9.20 -25.98
C ASN A 90 43.77 8.31 -25.28
N PHE A 91 43.90 7.07 -25.75
CA PHE A 91 44.77 6.07 -25.13
C PHE A 91 46.25 6.32 -25.44
N SER A 92 46.57 6.90 -26.60
CA SER A 92 47.95 7.26 -26.98
C SER A 92 48.46 8.46 -26.19
N GLU A 93 47.62 9.49 -26.02
CA GLU A 93 47.93 10.69 -25.22
C GLU A 93 47.77 10.46 -23.71
N ARG A 94 47.13 9.35 -23.31
CA ARG A 94 46.80 9.00 -21.92
C ARG A 94 46.03 10.11 -21.20
N LEU A 95 45.06 10.72 -21.89
CA LEU A 95 44.29 11.84 -21.39
C LEU A 95 42.81 11.72 -21.78
N ILE A 96 41.92 12.13 -20.87
CA ILE A 96 40.52 12.39 -21.20
C ILE A 96 40.27 13.90 -21.20
N LYS A 97 39.75 14.42 -22.30
CA LYS A 97 39.47 15.85 -22.49
C LYS A 97 38.08 16.08 -23.07
N ALA A 98 37.47 17.22 -22.75
CA ALA A 98 36.24 17.65 -23.41
C ALA A 98 36.60 18.39 -24.71
N VAL A 99 35.97 18.01 -25.83
CA VAL A 99 36.30 18.52 -27.17
C VAL A 99 35.02 18.85 -27.93
N VAL A 100 35.08 19.87 -28.80
CA VAL A 100 34.04 20.16 -29.77
C VAL A 100 34.42 19.52 -31.11
N LYS A 101 33.62 18.56 -31.58
CA LYS A 101 33.72 18.01 -32.93
C LYS A 101 32.91 18.90 -33.86
N LYS A 102 33.57 19.53 -34.82
CA LYS A 102 32.93 20.42 -35.78
C LYS A 102 32.14 19.65 -36.83
N GLY A 103 30.90 20.05 -37.06
CA GLY A 103 30.03 19.54 -38.11
C GLY A 103 30.32 20.12 -39.49
N GLN A 104 29.75 19.49 -40.51
CA GLN A 104 29.78 19.99 -41.88
C GLN A 104 28.62 20.98 -42.12
N PHE A 105 28.86 21.98 -42.97
CA PHE A 105 27.83 22.93 -43.36
C PHE A 105 26.82 22.30 -44.32
N ALA A 106 25.52 22.39 -44.01
CA ALA A 106 24.46 21.86 -44.85
C ALA A 106 23.11 22.56 -44.59
N SER A 107 22.17 22.41 -45.53
CA SER A 107 20.78 22.84 -45.35
C SER A 107 20.07 22.00 -44.28
N ASN A 108 20.33 20.69 -44.26
CA ASN A 108 19.91 19.73 -43.24
C ASN A 108 21.16 19.16 -42.55
N PRO A 109 21.72 19.88 -41.57
CA PRO A 109 22.98 19.47 -40.94
C PRO A 109 22.83 18.21 -40.09
N VAL A 110 23.89 17.40 -40.07
CA VAL A 110 24.00 16.17 -39.28
C VAL A 110 25.18 16.32 -38.33
N ALA A 111 25.02 15.83 -37.09
CA ALA A 111 26.08 15.85 -36.09
C ALA A 111 27.23 14.90 -36.45
N PRO A 112 28.50 15.22 -36.14
CA PRO A 112 29.63 14.30 -36.31
C PRO A 112 29.46 12.99 -35.53
N GLU A 113 29.83 11.89 -36.17
CA GLU A 113 29.86 10.57 -35.53
C GLU A 113 30.89 10.51 -34.39
N LEU A 114 30.63 9.67 -33.39
CA LEU A 114 31.58 9.40 -32.30
C LEU A 114 32.71 8.49 -32.79
N GLN A 115 33.94 8.78 -32.38
CA GLN A 115 35.07 7.88 -32.58
C GLN A 115 35.15 6.90 -31.41
N ARG A 116 35.12 5.60 -31.72
CA ARG A 116 35.20 4.50 -30.75
C ARG A 116 36.00 3.36 -31.36
N ASP A 117 37.31 3.51 -31.34
CA ASP A 117 38.27 2.55 -31.85
C ASP A 117 39.37 2.27 -30.81
N ALA A 118 40.49 1.67 -31.24
CA ALA A 118 41.58 1.30 -30.35
C ALA A 118 42.36 2.50 -29.80
N ASP A 119 42.32 3.65 -30.48
CA ASP A 119 43.10 4.83 -30.13
C ASP A 119 42.28 5.84 -29.32
N ILE A 120 41.01 6.00 -29.68
CA ILE A 120 40.11 6.98 -29.08
C ILE A 120 38.74 6.36 -28.78
N TYR A 121 38.21 6.68 -27.59
CA TYR A 121 36.83 6.40 -27.22
C TYR A 121 36.09 7.66 -26.77
N GLU A 122 34.99 7.99 -27.45
CA GLU A 122 34.21 9.19 -27.20
C GLU A 122 32.81 8.92 -26.61
N LEU A 123 32.42 9.79 -25.67
CA LEU A 123 31.04 9.94 -25.18
C LEU A 123 30.47 11.29 -25.62
N GLY A 124 29.30 11.31 -26.26
CA GLY A 124 28.63 12.55 -26.68
C GLY A 124 27.82 13.19 -25.56
N LEU A 125 28.20 14.39 -25.11
CA LEU A 125 27.49 15.13 -24.07
C LEU A 125 26.32 15.96 -24.62
N ALA A 126 26.51 16.63 -25.76
CA ALA A 126 25.46 17.42 -26.40
C ALA A 126 25.72 17.68 -27.89
N ASP A 127 24.65 17.85 -28.66
CA ASP A 127 24.68 18.39 -30.02
C ASP A 127 24.33 19.88 -30.01
N ILE A 128 25.11 20.69 -30.74
CA ILE A 128 25.03 22.15 -30.78
C ILE A 128 24.66 22.58 -32.19
N LEU A 129 23.43 23.02 -32.39
CA LEU A 129 22.96 23.62 -33.63
C LEU A 129 23.55 25.02 -33.79
N VAL A 130 24.47 25.17 -34.73
CA VAL A 130 25.01 26.46 -35.16
C VAL A 130 24.21 26.94 -36.36
N LYS A 131 23.30 27.89 -36.12
CA LYS A 131 22.50 28.51 -37.17
C LYS A 131 23.37 29.43 -38.04
N LYS A 132 23.04 29.53 -39.32
CA LYS A 132 23.65 30.50 -40.24
C LYS A 132 23.60 31.92 -39.66
N GLY A 133 24.70 32.64 -39.75
CA GLY A 133 24.85 34.01 -39.24
C GLY A 133 24.77 34.15 -37.72
N ALA A 134 24.79 33.07 -36.94
CA ALA A 134 24.76 33.15 -35.49
C ALA A 134 26.04 33.80 -34.93
N THR A 135 25.86 34.73 -33.99
CA THR A 135 26.94 35.37 -33.22
C THR A 135 27.07 34.82 -31.79
N SER A 136 26.11 33.99 -31.36
CA SER A 136 26.10 33.34 -30.06
C SER A 136 25.34 32.02 -30.09
N ILE A 137 25.67 31.10 -29.17
CA ILE A 137 24.90 29.87 -28.96
C ILE A 137 23.78 30.12 -27.95
N THR A 138 22.57 29.65 -28.25
CA THR A 138 21.39 29.72 -27.38
C THR A 138 21.02 28.34 -26.84
N GLY A 139 20.41 28.27 -25.65
CA GLY A 139 20.00 26.99 -25.05
C GLY A 139 19.06 26.16 -25.93
N ALA A 140 18.19 26.80 -26.73
CA ALA A 140 17.32 26.11 -27.68
C ALA A 140 18.05 25.40 -28.83
N GLY A 141 19.33 25.72 -29.05
CA GLY A 141 20.20 25.04 -30.02
C GLY A 141 21.00 23.90 -29.43
N ILE A 142 20.82 23.56 -28.14
CA ILE A 142 21.56 22.50 -27.46
C ILE A 142 20.63 21.31 -27.24
N THR A 143 21.02 20.17 -27.79
CA THR A 143 20.36 18.88 -27.55
C THR A 143 21.24 18.07 -26.60
N ASP A 144 20.76 17.83 -25.38
CA ASP A 144 21.47 17.02 -24.38
C ASP A 144 21.49 15.54 -24.79
N LEU A 145 22.69 14.95 -24.85
CA LEU A 145 22.91 13.56 -25.24
C LEU A 145 23.31 12.65 -24.06
N ARG A 146 23.48 13.21 -22.85
CA ARG A 146 24.00 12.49 -21.68
C ARG A 146 23.20 11.23 -21.33
N LEU A 147 21.87 11.30 -21.45
CA LEU A 147 20.96 10.17 -21.17
C LEU A 147 20.83 9.17 -22.33
N ASN A 148 21.35 9.48 -23.51
CA ASN A 148 21.29 8.58 -24.65
C ASN A 148 22.37 7.49 -24.50
N THR A 149 21.93 6.25 -24.27
CA THR A 149 22.82 5.09 -24.02
C THR A 149 23.74 4.73 -25.18
N GLN A 150 23.40 5.15 -26.41
CA GLN A 150 24.27 4.97 -27.57
C GLN A 150 25.33 6.07 -27.67
N MET A 151 25.09 7.25 -27.08
CA MET A 151 25.99 8.41 -27.17
C MET A 151 26.88 8.59 -25.94
N CYS A 152 26.30 8.62 -24.74
CA CYS A 152 27.01 8.77 -23.47
C CYS A 152 26.53 7.74 -22.46
N GLY A 153 25.26 7.82 -22.05
CA GLY A 153 24.68 6.93 -21.05
C GLY A 153 25.05 7.32 -19.62
N VAL A 154 24.42 6.63 -18.68
CA VAL A 154 24.66 6.82 -17.25
C VAL A 154 25.58 5.70 -16.76
N VAL A 155 26.54 6.05 -15.89
CA VAL A 155 27.35 5.04 -15.20
C VAL A 155 26.45 4.16 -14.34
N ASN A 156 26.48 2.85 -14.55
CA ASN A 156 25.70 1.86 -13.82
C ASN A 156 26.56 0.63 -13.47
N SER A 157 26.09 -0.18 -12.51
CA SER A 157 26.68 -1.47 -12.15
C SER A 157 26.29 -2.54 -13.19
N LEU A 158 27.25 -3.35 -13.64
CA LEU A 158 27.00 -4.52 -14.50
C LEU A 158 26.52 -5.75 -13.73
N LEU A 159 26.44 -5.68 -12.39
CA LEU A 159 25.82 -6.71 -11.56
C LEU A 159 24.31 -6.43 -11.49
N GLN A 160 23.53 -7.00 -12.42
CA GLN A 160 22.06 -6.91 -12.37
C GLN A 160 21.46 -8.25 -11.93
N ALA A 161 20.54 -8.20 -10.97
CA ALA A 161 19.58 -9.28 -10.74
C ALA A 161 18.68 -9.43 -11.97
N ASP A 162 18.29 -10.65 -12.32
CA ASP A 162 17.46 -10.93 -13.50
C ASP A 162 16.05 -10.35 -13.34
N THR A 163 15.86 -9.14 -13.86
CA THR A 163 14.58 -8.43 -13.88
C THR A 163 13.53 -9.08 -14.76
N THR A 164 13.93 -10.00 -15.67
CA THR A 164 13.02 -10.71 -16.58
C THR A 164 12.19 -11.73 -15.83
N ALA A 165 12.81 -12.48 -14.92
CA ALA A 165 12.13 -13.45 -14.06
C ALA A 165 11.12 -12.77 -13.12
N ILE A 166 11.46 -11.58 -12.61
CA ILE A 166 10.58 -10.77 -11.76
C ILE A 166 9.41 -10.21 -12.58
N PHE A 167 9.67 -9.72 -13.79
CA PHE A 167 8.66 -9.18 -14.68
C PHE A 167 7.64 -10.24 -15.13
N ASN A 168 8.10 -11.44 -15.48
CA ASN A 168 7.21 -12.54 -15.86
C ASN A 168 6.31 -12.98 -14.69
N GLN A 169 6.84 -13.01 -13.47
CA GLN A 169 6.04 -13.28 -12.26
C GLN A 169 4.97 -12.21 -12.02
N PHE A 170 5.29 -10.94 -12.27
CA PHE A 170 4.32 -9.85 -12.19
C PHE A 170 3.23 -9.96 -13.27
N GLN A 171 3.60 -10.25 -14.51
CA GLN A 171 2.65 -10.40 -15.62
C GLN A 171 1.67 -11.56 -15.37
N ASP A 172 2.17 -12.70 -14.91
CA ASP A 172 1.36 -13.87 -14.58
C ASP A 172 0.46 -13.63 -13.37
N TRP A 173 0.91 -12.85 -12.39
CA TRP A 173 0.05 -12.38 -11.30
C TRP A 173 -1.04 -11.45 -11.82
N PHE A 174 -0.71 -10.42 -12.62
CA PHE A 174 -1.66 -9.45 -13.13
C PHE A 174 -2.79 -10.11 -13.93
N ILE A 175 -2.46 -11.05 -14.83
CA ILE A 175 -3.45 -11.77 -15.63
C ILE A 175 -4.37 -12.62 -14.75
N ARG A 176 -3.81 -13.33 -13.76
CA ARG A 176 -4.60 -14.18 -12.85
C ARG A 176 -5.51 -13.34 -11.95
N THR A 177 -4.99 -12.26 -11.37
CA THR A 177 -5.75 -11.37 -10.48
C THR A 177 -6.86 -10.65 -11.23
N SER A 178 -6.58 -10.15 -12.44
CA SER A 178 -7.59 -9.50 -13.28
C SER A 178 -8.73 -10.45 -13.62
N LYS A 179 -8.42 -11.70 -14.02
CA LYS A 179 -9.45 -12.72 -14.27
C LYS A 179 -10.27 -13.04 -13.03
N LYS A 180 -9.64 -13.12 -11.86
CA LYS A 180 -10.34 -13.39 -10.59
C LYS A 180 -11.30 -12.26 -10.24
N HIS A 181 -10.86 -11.01 -10.34
CA HIS A 181 -11.69 -9.85 -10.03
C HIS A 181 -12.84 -9.70 -11.04
N GLU A 182 -12.60 -9.99 -12.32
CA GLU A 182 -13.65 -10.05 -13.33
C GLU A 182 -14.71 -11.11 -13.00
N GLN A 183 -14.30 -12.29 -12.52
CA GLN A 183 -15.22 -13.33 -12.06
C GLN A 183 -16.00 -12.90 -10.82
N GLU A 184 -15.34 -12.33 -9.82
CA GLU A 184 -15.97 -11.83 -8.59
C GLU A 184 -17.02 -10.75 -8.88
N ILE A 185 -16.73 -9.80 -9.79
CA ILE A 185 -17.67 -8.76 -10.23
C ILE A 185 -18.84 -9.38 -10.98
N THR A 186 -18.57 -10.32 -11.89
CA THR A 186 -19.63 -10.99 -12.68
C THR A 186 -20.58 -11.76 -11.77
N SER A 187 -20.06 -12.55 -10.82
CA SER A 187 -20.87 -13.27 -9.85
C SER A 187 -21.65 -12.33 -8.93
N SER A 188 -21.04 -11.23 -8.47
CA SER A 188 -21.73 -10.23 -7.63
C SER A 188 -22.89 -9.56 -8.38
N LEU A 189 -22.72 -9.29 -9.68
CA LEU A 189 -23.79 -8.74 -10.52
C LEU A 189 -24.92 -9.75 -10.73
N GLU A 190 -24.60 -11.02 -10.97
CA GLU A 190 -25.60 -12.08 -11.12
C GLU A 190 -26.39 -12.32 -9.83
N GLU A 191 -25.71 -12.32 -8.68
CA GLU A 191 -26.34 -12.42 -7.35
C GLU A 191 -27.23 -11.21 -7.06
N PHE A 192 -26.77 -10.01 -7.40
CA PHE A 192 -27.57 -8.79 -7.23
C PHE A 192 -28.81 -8.77 -8.14
N GLU A 193 -28.68 -9.19 -9.39
CA GLU A 193 -29.83 -9.33 -10.31
C GLU A 193 -30.85 -10.36 -9.81
N ALA A 194 -30.38 -11.49 -9.27
CA ALA A 194 -31.23 -12.50 -8.65
C ALA A 194 -31.93 -11.95 -7.40
N PHE A 195 -31.20 -11.27 -6.51
CA PHE A 195 -31.74 -10.65 -5.31
C PHE A 195 -32.83 -9.62 -5.64
N ILE A 196 -32.57 -8.70 -6.58
CA ILE A 196 -33.56 -7.70 -7.00
C ILE A 196 -34.80 -8.36 -7.59
N SER A 197 -34.64 -9.42 -8.38
CA SER A 197 -35.76 -10.17 -8.96
C SER A 197 -36.61 -10.85 -7.89
N GLU A 198 -35.98 -11.45 -6.88
CA GLU A 198 -36.65 -12.09 -5.75
C GLU A 198 -37.39 -11.06 -4.88
N GLN A 199 -36.73 -9.95 -4.51
CA GLN A 199 -37.36 -8.89 -3.73
C GLN A 199 -38.56 -8.28 -4.47
N LYS A 200 -38.45 -8.09 -5.79
CA LYS A 200 -39.57 -7.60 -6.61
C LYS A 200 -40.79 -8.52 -6.53
N GLN A 201 -40.59 -9.84 -6.65
CA GLN A 201 -41.68 -10.81 -6.53
C GLN A 201 -42.28 -10.81 -5.12
N LYS A 202 -41.42 -10.78 -4.09
CA LYS A 202 -41.85 -10.77 -2.70
C LYS A 202 -42.67 -9.52 -2.38
N TYR A 203 -42.17 -8.32 -2.68
CA TYR A 203 -42.88 -7.08 -2.38
C TYR A 203 -44.18 -6.95 -3.17
N SER A 204 -44.23 -7.40 -4.43
CA SER A 204 -45.49 -7.45 -5.19
C SER A 204 -46.52 -8.34 -4.49
N LYS A 205 -46.10 -9.53 -4.06
CA LYS A 205 -46.97 -10.49 -3.37
C LYS A 205 -47.42 -9.98 -2.01
N ASP A 206 -46.50 -9.50 -1.18
CA ASP A 206 -46.80 -8.95 0.16
C ASP A 206 -47.75 -7.75 0.04
N PHE A 207 -47.58 -6.91 -0.98
CA PHE A 207 -48.46 -5.79 -1.27
C PHE A 207 -49.85 -6.25 -1.74
N GLU A 208 -49.93 -7.21 -2.66
CA GLU A 208 -51.22 -7.75 -3.14
C GLU A 208 -52.00 -8.44 -2.01
N GLU A 209 -51.32 -9.20 -1.16
CA GLU A 209 -51.90 -9.85 0.02
C GLU A 209 -52.40 -8.78 1.01
N TRP A 210 -51.57 -7.81 1.38
CA TRP A 210 -51.97 -6.70 2.24
C TRP A 210 -53.14 -5.90 1.67
N PHE A 211 -53.06 -5.49 0.40
CA PHE A 211 -54.10 -4.72 -0.27
C PHE A 211 -55.44 -5.47 -0.28
N SER A 212 -55.41 -6.79 -0.51
CA SER A 212 -56.63 -7.60 -0.45
C SER A 212 -57.28 -7.64 0.94
N THR A 213 -56.54 -7.38 2.03
CA THR A 213 -57.11 -7.35 3.40
C THR A 213 -57.81 -6.04 3.74
N ILE A 214 -57.49 -4.95 3.05
CA ILE A 214 -57.99 -3.61 3.39
C ILE A 214 -58.88 -2.99 2.31
N LYS A 215 -58.87 -3.51 1.07
CA LYS A 215 -59.59 -2.93 -0.08
C LYS A 215 -61.11 -2.80 0.15
N ASP A 216 -61.70 -3.70 0.94
CA ASP A 216 -63.14 -3.73 1.24
C ASP A 216 -63.50 -3.01 2.57
N VAL A 217 -62.49 -2.45 3.26
CA VAL A 217 -62.62 -1.82 4.59
C VAL A 217 -62.54 -0.29 4.50
N LEU A 218 -61.98 0.27 3.42
CA LEU A 218 -61.73 1.70 3.27
C LEU A 218 -62.91 2.41 2.57
N ASP A 219 -63.26 3.62 3.03
CA ASP A 219 -64.25 4.46 2.33
C ASP A 219 -63.68 5.04 1.01
N GLU A 220 -64.58 5.45 0.09
CA GLU A 220 -64.20 5.87 -1.28
C GLU A 220 -63.11 6.96 -1.32
N ASN A 221 -63.11 7.89 -0.35
CA ASN A 221 -62.11 8.96 -0.29
C ASN A 221 -60.75 8.46 0.18
N THR A 222 -60.71 7.56 1.16
CA THR A 222 -59.46 6.97 1.66
C THR A 222 -58.85 6.04 0.61
N ALA A 223 -59.67 5.27 -0.09
CA ALA A 223 -59.23 4.43 -1.21
C ALA A 223 -58.65 5.27 -2.36
N GLY A 224 -59.28 6.39 -2.71
CA GLY A 224 -58.78 7.32 -3.73
C GLY A 224 -57.46 7.99 -3.36
N HIS A 225 -57.29 8.42 -2.09
CA HIS A 225 -56.03 9.00 -1.62
C HIS A 225 -54.89 7.98 -1.56
N LEU A 226 -55.20 6.74 -1.16
CA LEU A 226 -54.24 5.64 -1.16
C LEU A 226 -53.82 5.27 -2.60
N LEU A 227 -54.77 5.24 -3.54
CA LEU A 227 -54.49 5.01 -4.97
C LEU A 227 -53.55 6.09 -5.53
N ASN A 228 -53.77 7.36 -5.20
CA ASN A 228 -52.90 8.46 -5.63
C ASN A 228 -51.48 8.37 -5.03
N LEU A 229 -51.33 7.94 -3.78
CA LEU A 229 -50.03 7.67 -3.15
C LEU A 229 -49.32 6.47 -3.81
N ILE A 230 -50.05 5.41 -4.13
CA ILE A 230 -49.54 4.24 -4.85
C ILE A 230 -49.07 4.65 -6.26
N GLN A 231 -49.87 5.45 -6.98
CA GLN A 231 -49.52 5.95 -8.29
C GLN A 231 -48.25 6.82 -8.23
N SER A 232 -48.18 7.75 -7.27
CA SER A 232 -47.00 8.62 -7.08
C SER A 232 -45.74 7.84 -6.71
N ASN A 233 -45.85 6.79 -5.88
CA ASN A 233 -44.71 5.93 -5.56
C ASN A 233 -44.32 5.03 -6.75
N THR A 234 -45.29 4.57 -7.53
CA THR A 234 -45.06 3.81 -8.77
C THR A 234 -44.31 4.66 -9.78
N ASP A 235 -44.70 5.91 -9.96
CA ASP A 235 -44.05 6.85 -10.87
C ASP A 235 -42.62 7.20 -10.40
N ALA A 236 -42.40 7.40 -9.09
CA ALA A 236 -41.07 7.65 -8.52
C ALA A 236 -40.15 6.43 -8.66
N ILE A 237 -40.67 5.21 -8.49
CA ILE A 237 -39.96 3.96 -8.77
C ILE A 237 -39.64 3.87 -10.26
N HIS A 238 -40.57 4.24 -11.14
CA HIS A 238 -40.38 4.19 -12.57
C HIS A 238 -39.33 5.20 -13.06
N GLU A 239 -39.26 6.41 -12.48
CA GLU A 239 -38.19 7.38 -12.72
C GLU A 239 -36.82 6.86 -12.27
N LEU A 240 -36.74 6.20 -11.10
CA LEU A 240 -35.51 5.59 -10.61
C LEU A 240 -34.99 4.52 -11.60
N PHE A 241 -35.88 3.66 -12.10
CA PHE A 241 -35.54 2.65 -13.10
C PHE A 241 -35.25 3.22 -14.49
N THR A 242 -35.89 4.33 -14.87
CA THR A 242 -35.60 5.05 -16.12
C THR A 242 -34.20 5.64 -16.08
N SER A 243 -33.75 6.17 -14.93
CA SER A 243 -32.38 6.67 -14.77
C SER A 243 -31.30 5.58 -14.95
N VAL A 244 -31.57 4.35 -14.45
CA VAL A 244 -30.72 3.17 -14.64
C VAL A 244 -30.72 2.71 -16.11
N SER A 245 -31.89 2.73 -16.76
CA SER A 245 -32.03 2.42 -18.19
C SER A 245 -31.32 3.44 -19.09
N ASP A 246 -31.33 4.71 -18.72
CA ASP A 246 -30.59 5.78 -19.40
C ASP A 246 -29.07 5.64 -19.28
N GLY A 247 -28.57 5.05 -18.17
CA GLY A 247 -27.18 4.62 -18.07
C GLY A 247 -26.82 3.59 -19.13
N LYS A 248 -27.63 2.53 -19.26
CA LYS A 248 -27.46 1.48 -20.29
C LYS A 248 -27.56 2.04 -21.71
N ASN A 249 -28.48 2.98 -21.95
CA ASN A 249 -28.58 3.70 -23.22
C ASN A 249 -27.29 4.44 -23.57
N LYS A 250 -26.72 5.18 -22.61
CA LYS A 250 -25.48 5.93 -22.81
C LYS A 250 -24.30 4.99 -23.08
N VAL A 251 -24.23 3.86 -22.37
CA VAL A 251 -23.19 2.84 -22.58
C VAL A 251 -23.31 2.21 -23.97
N ALA A 252 -24.51 1.73 -24.34
CA ALA A 252 -24.78 1.13 -25.65
C ALA A 252 -24.51 2.12 -26.80
N LYS A 253 -24.88 3.39 -26.62
CA LYS A 253 -24.57 4.45 -27.57
C LYS A 253 -23.07 4.69 -27.67
N ALA A 254 -22.33 4.77 -26.56
CA ALA A 254 -20.88 4.97 -26.58
C ALA A 254 -20.14 3.81 -27.29
N ILE A 255 -20.60 2.56 -27.12
CA ILE A 255 -20.07 1.38 -27.83
C ILE A 255 -20.36 1.47 -29.33
N THR A 256 -21.59 1.85 -29.68
CA THR A 256 -22.02 2.02 -31.08
C THR A 256 -21.30 3.19 -31.77
N ASP A 257 -21.05 4.29 -31.07
CA ASP A 257 -20.29 5.44 -31.55
C ASP A 257 -18.81 5.07 -31.86
N GLN A 258 -18.30 3.97 -31.30
CA GLN A 258 -16.98 3.40 -31.61
C GLN A 258 -17.05 2.27 -32.66
N GLY A 259 -18.18 2.10 -33.34
CA GLY A 259 -18.34 1.16 -34.46
C GLY A 259 -18.71 -0.27 -34.08
N VAL A 260 -18.99 -0.56 -32.81
CA VAL A 260 -19.44 -1.90 -32.36
C VAL A 260 -20.94 -1.87 -32.05
N PRO A 261 -21.80 -2.72 -32.66
CA PRO A 261 -23.24 -2.66 -32.42
C PRO A 261 -23.66 -3.04 -30.99
N ALA A 262 -24.28 -2.11 -30.27
CA ALA A 262 -24.81 -2.34 -28.92
C ALA A 262 -26.17 -1.67 -28.70
N VAL A 263 -27.04 -2.30 -27.90
CA VAL A 263 -28.37 -1.78 -27.55
C VAL A 263 -28.59 -1.86 -26.03
N LYS A 264 -29.50 -1.05 -25.49
CA LYS A 264 -29.76 -0.99 -24.04
C LYS A 264 -30.33 -2.30 -23.48
N GLU A 265 -30.95 -3.11 -24.35
CA GLU A 265 -31.51 -4.42 -24.06
C GLU A 265 -30.44 -5.50 -23.95
N ASP A 266 -29.20 -5.25 -24.40
CA ASP A 266 -28.11 -6.19 -24.23
C ASP A 266 -27.86 -6.43 -22.73
N PRO A 267 -27.70 -7.70 -22.30
CA PRO A 267 -27.21 -8.03 -20.97
C PRO A 267 -25.90 -7.31 -20.67
N PHE A 268 -25.66 -6.94 -19.41
CA PHE A 268 -24.43 -6.20 -19.04
C PHE A 268 -23.15 -6.95 -19.43
N LYS A 269 -23.15 -8.28 -19.30
CA LYS A 269 -22.04 -9.14 -19.73
C LYS A 269 -21.73 -9.02 -21.24
N ASP A 270 -22.76 -8.82 -22.05
CA ASP A 270 -22.65 -8.73 -23.51
C ASP A 270 -22.21 -7.32 -23.92
N LEU A 271 -22.71 -6.28 -23.26
CA LEU A 271 -22.17 -4.91 -23.39
C LEU A 271 -20.68 -4.86 -23.00
N ALA A 272 -20.28 -5.52 -21.92
CA ALA A 272 -18.88 -5.61 -21.51
C ALA A 272 -18.01 -6.40 -22.51
N ALA A 273 -18.54 -7.46 -23.12
CA ALA A 273 -17.86 -8.18 -24.21
C ALA A 273 -17.71 -7.32 -25.48
N LYS A 274 -18.73 -6.53 -25.82
CA LYS A 274 -18.72 -5.61 -26.98
C LYS A 274 -17.74 -4.45 -26.77
N ILE A 275 -17.68 -3.86 -25.58
CA ILE A 275 -16.65 -2.88 -25.23
C ILE A 275 -15.25 -3.47 -25.47
N ARG A 276 -15.04 -4.73 -25.07
CA ARG A 276 -13.75 -5.41 -25.25
C ARG A 276 -13.34 -5.62 -26.70
N SER A 277 -14.28 -5.54 -27.64
CA SER A 277 -14.03 -5.67 -29.08
C SER A 277 -13.73 -4.33 -29.77
N ILE A 278 -13.87 -3.20 -29.08
CA ILE A 278 -13.50 -1.88 -29.58
C ILE A 278 -11.97 -1.74 -29.54
N ASP A 279 -11.31 -1.80 -30.69
CA ASP A 279 -9.87 -1.58 -30.83
C ASP A 279 -9.57 -0.10 -31.09
N ASN A 280 -9.18 0.65 -30.05
CA ASN A 280 -8.87 2.08 -30.14
C ASN A 280 -7.40 2.36 -30.54
N GLY A 281 -6.69 1.38 -31.05
CA GLY A 281 -5.28 1.51 -31.35
C GLY A 281 -4.41 1.55 -30.09
N ASN A 282 -3.12 1.24 -30.27
CA ASN A 282 -2.17 1.13 -29.16
C ASN A 282 -1.89 2.50 -28.53
N ILE A 283 -2.44 2.77 -27.35
CA ILE A 283 -2.03 3.89 -26.51
C ILE A 283 -0.67 3.55 -25.87
N PRO A 284 0.40 4.32 -26.14
CA PRO A 284 1.70 4.07 -25.51
C PRO A 284 1.69 4.44 -24.03
N ILE A 285 2.13 3.52 -23.17
CA ILE A 285 2.30 3.76 -21.73
C ILE A 285 3.78 3.65 -21.38
N TYR A 286 4.27 4.63 -20.62
CA TYR A 286 5.66 4.72 -20.22
C TYR A 286 5.81 4.46 -18.72
N VAL A 287 6.61 3.46 -18.38
CA VAL A 287 6.94 3.07 -17.00
C VAL A 287 8.36 3.55 -16.66
N GLN A 288 8.54 4.23 -15.53
CA GLN A 288 9.87 4.53 -14.98
C GLN A 288 9.91 4.09 -13.50
N PRO A 289 10.81 3.17 -13.10
CA PRO A 289 11.09 2.94 -11.69
C PRO A 289 11.92 4.11 -11.15
N THR A 290 11.43 4.75 -10.08
CA THR A 290 12.24 5.69 -9.29
C THR A 290 12.76 4.98 -8.05
N GLU A 291 14.08 4.89 -7.89
CA GLU A 291 14.71 4.43 -6.64
C GLU A 291 15.43 5.58 -5.89
N PRO A 292 15.54 5.52 -4.54
CA PRO A 292 14.82 4.67 -3.59
C PRO A 292 14.14 5.51 -2.48
N ALA A 293 12.82 5.64 -2.54
CA ALA A 293 11.96 5.84 -1.36
C ALA A 293 10.47 5.68 -1.75
N LYS A 294 10.02 4.43 -1.79
CA LYS A 294 8.63 4.01 -1.55
C LYS A 294 7.50 4.46 -2.52
N LYS A 295 7.76 4.93 -3.75
CA LYS A 295 6.68 5.14 -4.74
C LYS A 295 7.08 4.75 -6.15
N THR A 296 6.23 3.97 -6.81
CA THR A 296 6.25 3.73 -8.26
C THR A 296 5.11 4.52 -8.89
N GLY A 297 5.39 5.34 -9.90
CA GLY A 297 4.35 6.09 -10.62
C GLY A 297 4.33 5.74 -12.10
N PHE A 298 3.16 5.83 -12.71
CA PHE A 298 2.97 5.69 -14.16
C PHE A 298 2.32 6.95 -14.73
N TRP A 299 2.59 7.24 -16.01
CA TRP A 299 2.09 8.42 -16.70
C TRP A 299 1.48 8.01 -18.03
N ILE A 300 0.39 8.66 -18.42
CA ILE A 300 -0.29 8.46 -19.71
C ILE A 300 -0.01 9.70 -20.56
N GLN A 301 0.40 9.47 -21.80
CA GLN A 301 0.63 10.52 -22.78
C GLN A 301 -0.37 10.43 -23.91
N ASP A 302 -0.79 11.60 -24.40
CA ASP A 302 -1.55 11.71 -25.65
C ASP A 302 -0.66 11.48 -26.88
N GLU A 303 -1.27 11.49 -28.07
CA GLU A 303 -0.57 11.34 -29.36
C GLU A 303 0.44 12.48 -29.64
N GLN A 304 0.41 13.56 -28.85
CA GLN A 304 1.28 14.73 -28.95
C GLN A 304 2.41 14.74 -27.90
N ASN A 305 2.54 13.68 -27.07
CA ASN A 305 3.49 13.52 -25.95
C ASN A 305 3.28 14.46 -24.75
N GLU A 306 2.10 15.04 -24.56
CA GLU A 306 1.78 15.76 -23.33
C GLU A 306 1.29 14.78 -22.25
N ILE A 307 1.71 15.00 -21.00
CA ILE A 307 1.31 14.15 -19.87
C ILE A 307 -0.08 14.58 -19.42
N GLU A 308 -1.09 13.75 -19.65
CA GLU A 308 -2.46 14.03 -19.19
C GLU A 308 -2.68 13.59 -17.74
N HIS A 309 -2.06 12.48 -17.33
CA HIS A 309 -2.36 11.85 -16.03
C HIS A 309 -1.12 11.31 -15.32
N VAL A 310 -1.11 11.46 -13.99
CA VAL A 310 -0.09 10.97 -13.06
C VAL A 310 -0.75 10.04 -12.07
N VAL A 311 -0.38 8.77 -12.06
CA VAL A 311 -0.87 7.82 -11.06
C VAL A 311 0.31 7.38 -10.20
N TYR A 312 0.28 7.76 -8.92
CA TYR A 312 1.20 7.21 -7.92
C TYR A 312 0.61 5.91 -7.39
N THR A 313 1.40 4.84 -7.40
CA THR A 313 1.07 3.62 -6.70
C THR A 313 2.11 3.43 -5.59
N ASP A 314 1.64 3.23 -4.37
CA ASP A 314 2.46 2.52 -3.40
C ASP A 314 2.66 1.10 -3.96
N VAL A 315 3.85 0.54 -3.80
CA VAL A 315 4.15 -0.83 -4.27
C VAL A 315 3.13 -1.75 -3.60
N PHE A 316 2.31 -2.41 -4.42
CA PHE A 316 1.21 -3.26 -3.96
C PHE A 316 1.78 -4.48 -3.21
N SER A 317 1.69 -4.48 -1.89
CA SER A 317 1.63 -5.72 -1.12
C SER A 317 0.18 -5.92 -0.65
N GLU A 318 -0.52 -6.87 -1.27
CA GLU A 318 -1.81 -7.37 -0.76
C GLU A 318 -1.64 -8.10 0.59
N SER A 319 -0.39 -8.38 0.97
CA SER A 319 -0.05 -8.80 2.32
C SER A 319 0.43 -7.59 3.12
N GLY A 320 -0.15 -7.37 4.30
CA GLY A 320 0.47 -6.47 5.27
C GLY A 320 1.92 -6.89 5.55
N GLU A 321 2.76 -5.92 5.88
CA GLU A 321 4.20 -6.11 6.02
C GLU A 321 4.63 -5.99 7.48
N TRP A 322 5.59 -6.83 7.87
CA TRP A 322 6.24 -6.73 9.17
C TRP A 322 7.43 -5.76 9.12
N SER A 323 7.56 -4.96 10.16
CA SER A 323 8.71 -4.10 10.41
C SER A 323 9.16 -4.22 11.86
N SER A 324 10.40 -3.81 12.16
CA SER A 324 10.91 -3.84 13.54
C SER A 324 10.55 -2.55 14.27
N GLY A 325 9.99 -2.69 15.47
CA GLY A 325 9.93 -1.62 16.46
C GLY A 325 11.19 -1.60 17.33
N LYS A 326 11.30 -0.59 18.20
CA LYS A 326 12.35 -0.53 19.23
C LYS A 326 12.07 -1.60 20.29
N ASP A 327 13.07 -2.40 20.61
CA ASP A 327 12.96 -3.45 21.62
C ASP A 327 12.59 -2.87 23.00
N MET A 328 11.72 -3.61 23.71
CA MET A 328 11.30 -3.34 25.07
C MET A 328 12.49 -3.38 26.04
N PRO A 329 12.59 -2.47 27.04
CA PRO A 329 13.75 -2.44 27.93
C PRO A 329 13.91 -3.73 28.74
N THR A 330 12.79 -4.34 29.17
CA THR A 330 12.79 -5.61 29.90
C THR A 330 12.28 -6.74 29.02
N ALA A 331 13.07 -7.80 28.81
CA ALA A 331 12.62 -8.97 28.06
C ALA A 331 11.59 -9.79 28.87
N ARG A 332 10.40 -10.04 28.31
CA ARG A 332 9.28 -10.66 29.05
C ARG A 332 8.44 -11.62 28.21
N SER A 333 7.90 -12.66 28.84
CA SER A 333 6.84 -13.53 28.27
C SER A 333 5.67 -13.67 29.25
N HIS A 334 4.51 -14.14 28.80
CA HIS A 334 3.27 -14.18 29.60
C HIS A 334 2.87 -12.80 30.15
N LEU A 335 3.29 -11.75 29.46
CA LEU A 335 2.87 -10.38 29.67
C LEU A 335 1.55 -10.12 28.95
N THR A 336 0.89 -9.02 29.29
CA THR A 336 -0.27 -8.52 28.56
C THR A 336 0.01 -7.10 28.06
N SER A 337 -0.77 -6.66 27.07
CA SER A 337 -0.75 -5.28 26.60
C SER A 337 -2.16 -4.76 26.39
N SER A 338 -2.32 -3.45 26.55
CA SER A 338 -3.52 -2.71 26.17
C SER A 338 -3.11 -1.40 25.51
N ALA A 339 -3.84 -1.00 24.47
CA ALA A 339 -3.68 0.29 23.82
C ALA A 339 -4.62 1.34 24.43
N VAL A 340 -4.10 2.54 24.68
CA VAL A 340 -4.88 3.73 25.05
C VAL A 340 -4.34 4.90 24.21
N GLY A 341 -5.15 5.39 23.28
CA GLY A 341 -4.70 6.32 22.24
C GLY A 341 -3.55 5.74 21.41
N ASP A 342 -2.50 6.53 21.19
CA ASP A 342 -1.30 6.12 20.43
C ASP A 342 -0.23 5.39 21.27
N ARG A 343 -0.60 4.92 22.47
CA ARG A 343 0.33 4.27 23.41
C ARG A 343 -0.09 2.86 23.75
N ILE A 344 0.90 1.99 23.88
CA ILE A 344 0.72 0.59 24.27
C ILE A 344 1.39 0.37 25.62
N TYR A 345 0.65 -0.16 26.58
CA TYR A 345 1.11 -0.39 27.94
C TYR A 345 1.34 -1.89 28.13
N THR A 346 2.57 -2.31 28.38
CA THR A 346 2.92 -3.72 28.59
C THR A 346 3.12 -4.04 30.06
N ILE A 347 2.33 -4.98 30.58
CA ILE A 347 2.13 -5.17 32.02
C ILE A 347 2.49 -6.60 32.42
N GLY A 348 3.27 -6.71 33.50
CA GLY A 348 3.61 -7.97 34.15
C GLY A 348 4.41 -8.93 33.27
N GLY A 349 4.27 -10.24 33.54
CA GLY A 349 4.93 -11.30 32.79
C GLY A 349 6.25 -11.78 33.38
N ASN A 350 6.67 -13.00 33.02
CA ASN A 350 7.93 -13.59 33.43
C ASN A 350 9.11 -12.77 32.88
N GLY A 351 10.16 -12.56 33.69
CA GLY A 351 11.27 -11.63 33.40
C GLY A 351 11.08 -10.22 33.99
N GLY A 352 9.83 -9.83 34.29
CA GLY A 352 9.50 -8.54 34.92
C GLY A 352 8.07 -8.52 35.44
N LYS A 353 7.77 -9.36 36.44
CA LYS A 353 6.41 -9.71 36.88
C LYS A 353 5.56 -8.53 37.37
N ASN A 354 6.15 -7.42 37.77
CA ASN A 354 5.45 -6.20 38.17
C ASN A 354 5.66 -5.03 37.20
N LYS A 355 6.47 -5.19 36.15
CA LYS A 355 6.86 -4.06 35.30
C LYS A 355 5.70 -3.55 34.46
N LEU A 356 5.59 -2.23 34.37
CA LEU A 356 4.79 -1.54 33.37
C LEU A 356 5.73 -0.71 32.49
N GLU A 357 5.75 -0.99 31.20
CA GLU A 357 6.53 -0.24 30.21
C GLU A 357 5.57 0.29 29.13
N ILE A 358 5.76 1.53 28.72
CA ILE A 358 4.85 2.26 27.82
C ILE A 358 5.57 2.52 26.52
N TYR A 359 5.03 1.95 25.44
CA TYR A 359 5.52 2.17 24.09
C TYR A 359 4.72 3.27 23.40
N ASP A 360 5.41 4.32 22.99
CA ASP A 360 4.84 5.43 22.22
C ASP A 360 4.99 5.12 20.73
N THR A 361 3.85 4.84 20.07
CA THR A 361 3.85 4.34 18.68
C THR A 361 4.24 5.40 17.66
N ALA A 362 4.07 6.68 18.00
CA ALA A 362 4.44 7.80 17.14
C ALA A 362 5.95 8.03 17.13
N THR A 363 6.59 7.92 18.29
CA THR A 363 8.04 8.18 18.45
C THR A 363 8.91 6.94 18.40
N ASN A 364 8.33 5.73 18.44
CA ASN A 364 9.06 4.46 18.52
C ASN A 364 10.00 4.44 19.75
N THR A 365 9.47 4.87 20.90
CA THR A 365 10.23 4.94 22.16
C THR A 365 9.49 4.30 23.32
N TRP A 366 10.26 3.90 24.33
CA TRP A 366 9.78 3.30 25.56
C TRP A 366 9.98 4.27 26.72
N THR A 367 8.99 4.31 27.61
CA THR A 367 9.06 4.99 28.90
C THR A 367 8.60 4.03 30.01
N ALA A 368 9.06 4.24 31.23
CA ALA A 368 8.62 3.45 32.37
C ALA A 368 7.34 4.05 32.98
N GLY A 369 6.35 3.20 33.28
CA GLY A 369 5.23 3.58 34.13
C GLY A 369 5.42 3.09 35.57
N ALA A 370 4.47 3.38 36.43
CA ALA A 370 4.44 2.85 37.79
C ALA A 370 4.29 1.32 37.73
N ASP A 371 5.16 0.62 38.46
CA ASP A 371 5.10 -0.85 38.54
C ASP A 371 3.77 -1.31 39.17
N MET A 372 3.21 -2.38 38.61
CA MET A 372 2.01 -3.05 39.11
C MET A 372 2.21 -3.50 40.57
N PRO A 373 1.29 -3.21 41.51
CA PRO A 373 1.53 -3.45 42.93
C PRO A 373 1.79 -4.92 43.28
N THR A 374 1.07 -5.84 42.63
CA THR A 374 1.28 -7.27 42.84
C THR A 374 2.00 -7.88 41.63
N ALA A 375 3.22 -8.39 41.81
CA ALA A 375 3.98 -9.04 40.73
C ALA A 375 3.34 -10.37 40.28
N ARG A 376 2.97 -10.51 39.00
CA ARG A 376 2.39 -11.73 38.42
C ARG A 376 2.56 -11.85 36.90
N GLY A 377 2.67 -13.10 36.44
CA GLY A 377 2.62 -13.49 35.03
C GLY A 377 1.27 -14.09 34.64
N SER A 378 1.08 -14.34 33.35
CA SER A 378 -0.14 -14.92 32.78
C SER A 378 -1.41 -14.12 33.15
N VAL A 379 -1.24 -12.81 33.28
CA VAL A 379 -2.26 -11.78 33.48
C VAL A 379 -2.92 -11.47 32.16
N THR A 380 -4.20 -11.06 32.20
CA THR A 380 -4.85 -10.39 31.07
C THR A 380 -5.14 -8.93 31.40
N SER A 381 -5.20 -8.08 30.38
CA SER A 381 -5.60 -6.68 30.54
C SER A 381 -6.56 -6.24 29.44
N SER A 382 -7.43 -5.31 29.79
CA SER A 382 -8.28 -4.59 28.85
C SER A 382 -8.31 -3.11 29.22
N ALA A 383 -8.35 -2.24 28.21
CA ALA A 383 -8.55 -0.81 28.40
C ALA A 383 -10.04 -0.44 28.29
N VAL A 384 -10.50 0.43 29.18
CA VAL A 384 -11.81 1.11 29.11
C VAL A 384 -11.60 2.58 29.43
N GLY A 385 -11.76 3.44 28.42
CA GLY A 385 -11.34 4.84 28.49
C GLY A 385 -9.84 4.97 28.76
N ASP A 386 -9.47 5.85 29.69
CA ASP A 386 -8.07 6.09 30.08
C ASP A 386 -7.56 5.15 31.19
N ARG A 387 -8.26 4.04 31.44
CA ARG A 387 -7.92 3.06 32.48
C ARG A 387 -7.65 1.69 31.90
N ILE A 388 -6.68 0.99 32.48
CA ILE A 388 -6.27 -0.36 32.11
C ILE A 388 -6.46 -1.28 33.31
N TYR A 389 -7.15 -2.39 33.10
CA TYR A 389 -7.56 -3.31 34.15
C TYR A 389 -6.73 -4.59 34.07
N ALA A 390 -5.78 -4.79 34.98
CA ALA A 390 -4.91 -5.96 35.03
C ALA A 390 -5.54 -7.06 35.92
N ILE A 391 -5.97 -8.16 35.31
CA ILE A 391 -6.87 -9.15 35.92
C ILE A 391 -6.22 -10.53 35.97
N GLY A 392 -6.39 -11.21 37.12
CA GLY A 392 -5.99 -12.61 37.31
C GLY A 392 -4.47 -12.78 37.23
N GLY A 393 -4.02 -13.96 36.76
CA GLY A 393 -2.61 -14.31 36.61
C GLY A 393 -2.04 -15.05 37.81
N ASP A 394 -1.09 -15.97 37.59
CA ASP A 394 -0.44 -16.82 38.61
C ASP A 394 -1.40 -17.43 39.68
N GLY A 395 -2.65 -17.73 39.31
CA GLY A 395 -3.65 -18.30 40.23
C GLY A 395 -4.21 -17.28 41.24
N TYR A 396 -4.15 -15.98 40.95
CA TYR A 396 -4.81 -14.93 41.71
C TYR A 396 -6.18 -14.57 41.14
N LYS A 397 -7.01 -13.96 41.99
CA LYS A 397 -8.30 -13.32 41.63
C LYS A 397 -8.20 -11.79 41.51
N LYS A 398 -7.00 -11.24 41.66
CA LYS A 398 -6.77 -9.79 41.79
C LYS A 398 -7.17 -9.02 40.54
N LEU A 399 -7.76 -7.85 40.77
CA LEU A 399 -7.93 -6.78 39.80
C LEU A 399 -7.20 -5.52 40.30
N GLU A 400 -6.25 -5.05 39.50
CA GLU A 400 -5.57 -3.78 39.74
C GLU A 400 -5.78 -2.86 38.52
N ILE A 401 -6.10 -1.60 38.78
CA ILE A 401 -6.56 -0.65 37.77
C ILE A 401 -5.50 0.45 37.66
N TYR A 402 -4.88 0.56 36.49
CA TYR A 402 -3.91 1.58 36.16
C TYR A 402 -4.61 2.77 35.49
N ASP A 403 -4.44 3.96 36.05
CA ASP A 403 -4.93 5.20 35.48
C ASP A 403 -3.80 5.85 34.65
N THR A 404 -3.99 5.88 33.33
CA THR A 404 -2.95 6.33 32.38
C THR A 404 -2.67 7.82 32.48
N THR A 405 -3.60 8.61 33.04
CA THR A 405 -3.46 10.07 33.18
C THR A 405 -2.62 10.45 34.39
N THR A 406 -2.75 9.69 35.48
CA THR A 406 -2.05 9.96 36.75
C THR A 406 -0.82 9.09 36.96
N ASN A 407 -0.61 8.05 36.15
CA ASN A 407 0.46 7.06 36.33
C ASN A 407 0.39 6.39 37.71
N THR A 408 -0.82 5.99 38.14
CA THR A 408 -1.06 5.35 39.44
C THR A 408 -1.92 4.11 39.33
N TRP A 409 -1.79 3.24 40.33
CA TRP A 409 -2.58 2.02 40.46
C TRP A 409 -3.58 2.13 41.61
N THR A 410 -4.77 1.60 41.39
CA THR A 410 -5.79 1.39 42.41
C THR A 410 -6.24 -0.07 42.42
N VAL A 411 -6.85 -0.51 43.52
CA VAL A 411 -7.36 -1.87 43.65
C VAL A 411 -8.84 -1.89 43.28
N GLY A 412 -9.23 -2.78 42.36
CA GLY A 412 -10.63 -3.04 42.02
C GLY A 412 -11.19 -4.22 42.83
N ALA A 413 -12.49 -4.51 42.65
CA ALA A 413 -13.08 -5.72 43.22
C ALA A 413 -12.42 -6.97 42.62
N ASP A 414 -12.05 -7.93 43.47
CA ASP A 414 -11.48 -9.20 43.02
C ASP A 414 -12.49 -10.00 42.18
N MET A 415 -11.97 -10.72 41.19
CA MET A 415 -12.68 -11.72 40.40
C MET A 415 -13.26 -12.83 41.30
N LEU A 416 -14.33 -13.49 40.85
CA LEU A 416 -15.03 -14.53 41.61
C LEU A 416 -14.20 -15.82 41.69
N THR A 417 -13.44 -16.13 40.65
CA THR A 417 -12.56 -17.31 40.60
C THR A 417 -11.11 -16.91 40.37
N ALA A 418 -10.18 -17.64 40.98
CA ALA A 418 -8.74 -17.43 40.78
C ALA A 418 -8.25 -18.18 39.53
N ARG A 419 -7.62 -17.48 38.58
CA ARG A 419 -7.27 -18.07 37.26
C ARG A 419 -5.96 -17.51 36.69
N SER A 420 -5.30 -18.32 35.87
CA SER A 420 -4.12 -17.97 35.05
C SER A 420 -4.33 -18.43 33.61
N TYR A 421 -3.60 -17.84 32.65
CA TYR A 421 -3.71 -18.16 31.22
C TYR A 421 -5.11 -17.91 30.64
N LEU A 422 -5.83 -16.98 31.26
CA LEU A 422 -7.12 -16.45 30.85
C LEU A 422 -6.95 -15.31 29.83
N THR A 423 -8.02 -14.95 29.14
CA THR A 423 -8.07 -13.81 28.24
C THR A 423 -9.17 -12.83 28.65
N SER A 424 -9.09 -11.59 28.18
CA SER A 424 -10.13 -10.59 28.39
C SER A 424 -10.37 -9.72 27.17
N SER A 425 -11.58 -9.18 27.05
CA SER A 425 -11.92 -8.18 26.05
C SER A 425 -12.95 -7.21 26.63
N ALA A 426 -12.82 -5.93 26.29
CA ALA A 426 -13.78 -4.89 26.67
C ALA A 426 -14.84 -4.73 25.57
N VAL A 427 -16.11 -4.58 25.99
CA VAL A 427 -17.23 -4.17 25.13
C VAL A 427 -18.02 -3.13 25.91
N GLY A 428 -18.00 -1.88 25.43
CA GLY A 428 -18.51 -0.73 26.20
C GLY A 428 -17.77 -0.59 27.54
N ASP A 429 -18.53 -0.39 28.61
CA ASP A 429 -18.01 -0.23 29.99
C ASP A 429 -17.83 -1.57 30.74
N LYS A 430 -17.88 -2.70 30.03
CA LYS A 430 -17.76 -4.04 30.61
C LYS A 430 -16.54 -4.77 30.09
N ILE A 431 -15.90 -5.54 30.98
CA ILE A 431 -14.75 -6.39 30.66
C ILE A 431 -15.14 -7.84 30.88
N TYR A 432 -14.95 -8.66 29.85
CA TYR A 432 -15.32 -10.07 29.83
C TYR A 432 -14.07 -10.90 29.98
N VAL A 433 -14.00 -11.72 31.03
CA VAL A 433 -12.81 -12.50 31.40
C VAL A 433 -13.11 -13.99 31.24
N ILE A 434 -12.42 -14.61 30.30
CA ILE A 434 -12.82 -15.89 29.70
C ILE A 434 -11.72 -16.94 29.85
N GLY A 435 -12.14 -18.16 30.18
CA GLY A 435 -11.28 -19.35 30.17
C GLY A 435 -10.19 -19.32 31.22
N GLY A 436 -9.06 -19.96 30.91
CA GLY A 436 -7.90 -20.11 31.79
C GLY A 436 -7.83 -21.47 32.48
N TYR A 437 -6.75 -21.71 33.21
CA TYR A 437 -6.49 -22.99 33.88
C TYR A 437 -7.68 -23.36 34.78
N SER A 438 -8.26 -24.54 34.53
CA SER A 438 -9.41 -25.11 35.26
C SER A 438 -10.80 -24.48 35.03
N GLY A 439 -11.07 -23.75 33.94
CA GLY A 439 -12.42 -23.22 33.72
C GLY A 439 -12.88 -22.98 32.28
N SER A 440 -14.18 -23.23 32.03
CA SER A 440 -14.99 -22.65 30.94
C SER A 440 -15.58 -21.29 31.32
N LYS A 441 -15.24 -20.75 32.50
CA LYS A 441 -15.96 -19.63 33.10
C LYS A 441 -15.80 -18.34 32.31
N LEU A 442 -16.92 -17.63 32.18
CA LEU A 442 -16.98 -16.24 31.75
C LEU A 442 -17.43 -15.40 32.95
N GLU A 443 -16.59 -14.45 33.35
CA GLU A 443 -16.93 -13.46 34.38
C GLU A 443 -16.88 -12.07 33.76
N ILE A 444 -17.87 -11.24 34.11
CA ILE A 444 -18.08 -9.94 33.49
C ILE A 444 -17.93 -8.89 34.58
N TYR A 445 -16.93 -8.04 34.44
CA TYR A 445 -16.69 -6.91 35.33
C TYR A 445 -17.33 -5.66 34.75
N ASP A 446 -18.16 -5.00 35.56
CA ASP A 446 -18.73 -3.70 35.23
C ASP A 446 -17.85 -2.59 35.81
N THR A 447 -17.24 -1.79 34.93
CA THR A 447 -16.30 -0.74 35.33
C THR A 447 -16.98 0.45 36.02
N THR A 448 -18.30 0.61 35.84
CA THR A 448 -19.06 1.72 36.43
C THR A 448 -19.48 1.42 37.86
N THR A 449 -19.83 0.15 38.15
CA THR A 449 -20.30 -0.27 39.47
C THR A 449 -19.22 -0.96 40.31
N ASN A 450 -18.07 -1.32 39.71
CA ASN A 450 -17.01 -2.10 40.36
C ASN A 450 -17.53 -3.45 40.90
N THR A 451 -18.32 -4.16 40.08
CA THR A 451 -18.94 -5.44 40.44
C THR A 451 -18.75 -6.50 39.38
N TRP A 452 -18.75 -7.76 39.80
CA TRP A 452 -18.66 -8.92 38.93
C TRP A 452 -20.00 -9.64 38.79
N THR A 453 -20.27 -10.12 37.58
CA THR A 453 -21.39 -11.04 37.27
C THR A 453 -20.88 -12.26 36.50
N VAL A 454 -21.63 -13.35 36.53
CA VAL A 454 -21.30 -14.58 35.77
C VAL A 454 -22.04 -14.58 34.44
N GLY A 455 -21.31 -14.77 33.34
CA GLY A 455 -21.88 -14.98 32.01
C GLY A 455 -22.07 -16.47 31.70
N ALA A 456 -22.63 -16.78 30.52
CA ALA A 456 -22.72 -18.15 30.05
C ALA A 456 -21.32 -18.76 29.87
N ASP A 457 -21.13 -19.98 30.36
CA ASP A 457 -19.84 -20.68 30.25
C ASP A 457 -19.47 -20.94 28.79
N MET A 458 -18.18 -20.80 28.48
CA MET A 458 -17.57 -21.13 27.19
C MET A 458 -17.80 -22.62 26.87
N PRO A 459 -18.26 -22.98 25.65
CA PRO A 459 -18.61 -24.37 25.32
C PRO A 459 -17.46 -25.36 25.46
N THR A 460 -16.24 -24.94 25.15
CA THR A 460 -15.03 -25.77 25.30
C THR A 460 -14.15 -25.20 26.41
N VAL A 461 -13.76 -26.01 27.39
CA VAL A 461 -12.79 -25.62 28.43
C VAL A 461 -11.42 -25.41 27.79
N ARG A 462 -10.86 -24.19 27.88
CA ARG A 462 -9.57 -23.84 27.28
C ARG A 462 -8.77 -22.86 28.13
N ASP A 463 -7.46 -23.05 28.14
CA ASP A 463 -6.47 -22.10 28.66
C ASP A 463 -5.48 -21.70 27.56
N SER A 464 -4.69 -20.65 27.79
CA SER A 464 -3.68 -20.17 26.83
C SER A 464 -4.29 -19.82 25.46
N LEU A 465 -5.57 -19.45 25.47
CA LEU A 465 -6.34 -18.93 24.35
C LEU A 465 -6.19 -17.41 24.24
N THR A 466 -6.65 -16.85 23.13
CA THR A 466 -6.77 -15.39 22.95
C THR A 466 -8.22 -14.98 22.70
N SER A 467 -8.54 -13.71 22.95
CA SER A 467 -9.82 -13.13 22.57
C SER A 467 -9.70 -11.75 21.97
N SER A 468 -10.65 -11.39 21.11
CA SER A 468 -10.80 -10.03 20.61
C SER A 468 -12.28 -9.69 20.43
N ALA A 469 -12.63 -8.43 20.68
CA ALA A 469 -13.98 -7.92 20.49
C ALA A 469 -14.11 -7.25 19.12
N VAL A 470 -15.20 -7.52 18.41
CA VAL A 470 -15.61 -6.84 17.16
C VAL A 470 -17.10 -6.52 17.29
N GLY A 471 -17.43 -5.22 17.39
CA GLY A 471 -18.76 -4.78 17.79
C GLY A 471 -19.15 -5.35 19.16
N ASP A 472 -20.38 -5.88 19.26
CA ASP A 472 -20.93 -6.48 20.50
C ASP A 472 -20.61 -7.97 20.67
N ARG A 473 -19.60 -8.47 19.95
CA ARG A 473 -19.21 -9.89 19.95
C ARG A 473 -17.78 -10.09 20.35
N ILE A 474 -17.53 -11.18 21.08
CA ILE A 474 -16.20 -11.57 21.54
C ILE A 474 -15.85 -12.91 20.94
N TYR A 475 -14.70 -12.96 20.27
CA TYR A 475 -14.23 -14.14 19.55
C TYR A 475 -13.10 -14.75 20.36
N THR A 476 -13.24 -16.02 20.75
CA THR A 476 -12.23 -16.77 21.52
C THR A 476 -11.59 -17.83 20.66
N ILE A 477 -10.26 -17.79 20.54
CA ILE A 477 -9.53 -18.49 19.48
C ILE A 477 -8.38 -19.31 20.07
N GLY A 478 -8.31 -20.57 19.62
CA GLY A 478 -7.25 -21.51 19.98
C GLY A 478 -7.20 -21.84 21.47
N GLY A 479 -6.02 -22.20 21.96
CA GLY A 479 -5.79 -22.60 23.35
C GLY A 479 -5.80 -24.10 23.58
N ASN A 480 -5.23 -24.54 24.71
CA ASN A 480 -5.14 -25.96 25.04
C ASN A 480 -6.53 -26.57 25.27
N GLY A 481 -6.81 -27.73 24.67
CA GLY A 481 -8.14 -28.38 24.72
C GLY A 481 -9.10 -27.99 23.59
N GLY A 482 -8.69 -27.06 22.73
CA GLY A 482 -9.40 -26.68 21.51
C GLY A 482 -8.54 -25.78 20.63
N GLU A 483 -7.39 -26.31 20.21
CA GLU A 483 -6.26 -25.57 19.66
C GLU A 483 -6.57 -24.85 18.34
N ASN A 484 -7.62 -25.23 17.63
CA ASN A 484 -8.09 -24.53 16.43
C ASN A 484 -9.52 -23.99 16.57
N LYS A 485 -10.16 -24.15 17.72
CA LYS A 485 -11.56 -23.74 17.87
C LYS A 485 -11.69 -22.22 17.90
N LEU A 486 -12.76 -21.74 17.28
CA LEU A 486 -13.24 -20.37 17.39
C LEU A 486 -14.67 -20.42 17.93
N GLU A 487 -14.89 -19.78 19.08
CA GLU A 487 -16.20 -19.69 19.73
C GLU A 487 -16.53 -18.21 19.97
N ILE A 488 -17.72 -17.81 19.56
CA ILE A 488 -18.17 -16.42 19.49
C ILE A 488 -19.23 -16.22 20.56
N TYR A 489 -18.96 -15.33 21.49
CA TYR A 489 -19.90 -14.90 22.51
C TYR A 489 -20.63 -13.64 22.05
N ASP A 490 -21.95 -13.68 22.07
CA ASP A 490 -22.81 -12.53 21.81
C ASP A 490 -23.19 -11.88 23.15
N THR A 491 -22.73 -10.65 23.37
CA THR A 491 -22.89 -9.96 24.66
C THR A 491 -24.33 -9.54 24.93
N ALA A 492 -25.14 -9.36 23.88
CA ALA A 492 -26.54 -8.98 24.01
C ALA A 492 -27.42 -10.16 24.42
N THR A 493 -27.16 -11.35 23.88
CA THR A 493 -27.97 -12.55 24.14
C THR A 493 -27.39 -13.46 25.23
N ASN A 494 -26.16 -13.21 25.69
CA ASN A 494 -25.45 -14.07 26.64
C ASN A 494 -25.37 -15.53 26.14
N THR A 495 -25.05 -15.71 24.86
CA THR A 495 -24.96 -17.04 24.23
C THR A 495 -23.69 -17.20 23.42
N TRP A 496 -23.30 -18.46 23.24
CA TRP A 496 -22.15 -18.85 22.44
C TRP A 496 -22.58 -19.51 21.13
N LYS A 497 -21.83 -19.26 20.07
CA LYS A 497 -21.89 -20.03 18.82
C LYS A 497 -20.50 -20.43 18.35
N VAL A 498 -20.43 -21.50 17.59
CA VAL A 498 -19.18 -21.94 16.94
C VAL A 498 -18.99 -21.16 15.64
N GLY A 499 -17.78 -20.66 15.40
CA GLY A 499 -17.39 -20.10 14.11
C GLY A 499 -16.40 -21.01 13.36
N ALA A 500 -15.92 -20.57 12.20
CA ALA A 500 -14.97 -21.35 11.41
C ALA A 500 -13.67 -21.60 12.18
N TYR A 501 -13.20 -22.84 12.16
CA TYR A 501 -11.99 -23.23 12.88
C TYR A 501 -10.75 -22.62 12.24
N MET A 502 -9.82 -22.20 13.11
CA MET A 502 -8.50 -21.71 12.73
C MET A 502 -7.74 -22.78 11.93
N PRO A 503 -7.10 -22.45 10.80
CA PRO A 503 -6.42 -23.45 9.96
C PRO A 503 -5.33 -24.24 10.70
N THR A 504 -4.63 -23.60 11.64
CA THR A 504 -3.58 -24.24 12.44
C THR A 504 -4.01 -24.45 13.88
N LEU A 505 -3.52 -25.53 14.51
CA LEU A 505 -3.77 -25.86 15.91
C LEU A 505 -2.72 -25.19 16.80
N ARG A 506 -3.10 -24.17 17.58
CA ARG A 506 -2.18 -23.35 18.38
C ARG A 506 -2.73 -22.99 19.76
N SER A 507 -1.83 -22.91 20.72
CA SER A 507 -2.03 -22.32 22.05
C SER A 507 -0.88 -21.35 22.37
N GLY A 508 -1.05 -20.50 23.38
CA GLY A 508 -0.06 -19.47 23.73
C GLY A 508 0.11 -18.38 22.66
N LEU A 509 -0.94 -18.19 21.85
CA LEU A 509 -1.06 -17.19 20.79
C LEU A 509 -1.67 -15.88 21.32
N THR A 510 -1.63 -14.83 20.49
CA THR A 510 -2.29 -13.54 20.76
C THR A 510 -3.17 -13.14 19.59
N SER A 511 -4.12 -12.23 19.81
CA SER A 511 -4.92 -11.65 18.75
C SER A 511 -5.21 -10.16 18.96
N SER A 512 -5.44 -9.46 17.86
CA SER A 512 -5.94 -8.09 17.88
C SER A 512 -6.95 -7.88 16.75
N ALA A 513 -8.04 -7.16 17.05
CA ALA A 513 -9.05 -6.80 16.06
C ALA A 513 -8.72 -5.44 15.43
N VAL A 514 -8.89 -5.33 14.11
CA VAL A 514 -8.85 -4.08 13.35
C VAL A 514 -9.97 -4.10 12.33
N GLY A 515 -10.93 -3.18 12.46
CA GLY A 515 -12.18 -3.24 11.69
C GLY A 515 -12.93 -4.55 11.96
N ASP A 516 -13.40 -5.21 10.90
CA ASP A 516 -14.13 -6.47 10.96
C ASP A 516 -13.22 -7.72 10.89
N LYS A 517 -11.90 -7.54 11.04
CA LYS A 517 -10.92 -8.63 10.95
C LYS A 517 -10.17 -8.82 12.27
N ILE A 518 -9.86 -10.08 12.58
CA ILE A 518 -9.11 -10.49 13.77
C ILE A 518 -7.81 -11.16 13.32
N TYR A 519 -6.68 -10.61 13.77
CA TYR A 519 -5.35 -11.05 13.39
C TYR A 519 -4.78 -11.91 14.51
N VAL A 520 -4.47 -13.17 14.23
CA VAL A 520 -4.06 -14.18 15.21
C VAL A 520 -2.62 -14.59 14.97
N ILE A 521 -1.76 -14.32 15.96
CA ILE A 521 -0.30 -14.26 15.78
C ILE A 521 0.42 -15.23 16.71
N GLY A 522 1.36 -15.99 16.13
CA GLY A 522 2.34 -16.79 16.87
C GLY A 522 1.74 -17.98 17.59
N GLY A 523 2.40 -18.40 18.68
CA GLY A 523 2.01 -19.54 19.50
C GLY A 523 3.19 -20.31 20.08
N TYR A 524 2.91 -21.27 20.95
CA TYR A 524 3.93 -22.19 21.48
C TYR A 524 4.54 -23.06 20.38
N GLY A 525 5.74 -23.60 20.67
CA GLY A 525 6.45 -24.52 19.78
C GLY A 525 7.26 -23.82 18.67
N GLY A 526 7.65 -22.55 18.87
CA GLY A 526 8.42 -21.82 17.87
C GLY A 526 7.58 -21.46 16.66
N ARG A 527 6.34 -21.01 16.89
CA ARG A 527 5.38 -20.61 15.87
C ARG A 527 5.43 -19.12 15.59
N ASN A 528 5.21 -18.75 14.34
CA ASN A 528 5.22 -17.37 13.84
C ASN A 528 4.07 -17.07 12.88
N GLU A 529 3.12 -17.98 12.74
CA GLU A 529 2.03 -17.87 11.80
C GLU A 529 1.13 -16.67 12.11
N LEU A 530 0.76 -15.93 11.07
CA LEU A 530 -0.32 -14.94 11.10
C LEU A 530 -1.51 -15.48 10.32
N GLU A 531 -2.66 -15.61 10.98
CA GLU A 531 -3.91 -15.97 10.33
C GLU A 531 -4.96 -14.91 10.64
N ILE A 532 -5.72 -14.51 9.63
CA ILE A 532 -6.65 -13.40 9.68
C ILE A 532 -8.05 -13.97 9.52
N TYR A 533 -8.88 -13.77 10.53
CA TYR A 533 -10.28 -14.16 10.52
C TYR A 533 -11.14 -12.97 10.12
N ASP A 534 -11.92 -13.12 9.06
CA ASP A 534 -12.91 -12.14 8.64
C ASP A 534 -14.26 -12.45 9.30
N THR A 535 -14.72 -11.54 10.15
CA THR A 535 -15.93 -11.74 10.94
C THR A 535 -17.22 -11.63 10.11
N THR A 536 -17.14 -11.02 8.92
CA THR A 536 -18.29 -10.83 8.01
C THR A 536 -18.54 -12.06 7.16
N THR A 537 -17.47 -12.67 6.65
CA THR A 537 -17.54 -13.86 5.79
C THR A 537 -17.39 -15.16 6.57
N ASN A 538 -16.97 -15.10 7.84
CA ASN A 538 -16.64 -16.27 8.67
C ASN A 538 -15.58 -17.16 8.00
N THR A 539 -14.54 -16.55 7.43
CA THR A 539 -13.44 -17.26 6.75
C THR A 539 -12.09 -16.84 7.28
N TRP A 540 -11.10 -17.70 7.05
CA TRP A 540 -9.71 -17.47 7.42
C TRP A 540 -8.85 -17.25 6.17
N THR A 541 -7.91 -16.33 6.28
CA THR A 541 -6.83 -16.13 5.29
C THR A 541 -5.48 -16.20 5.99
N LYS A 542 -4.46 -16.67 5.28
CA LYS A 542 -3.09 -16.66 5.77
C LYS A 542 -2.47 -15.28 5.51
N GLY A 543 -1.91 -14.65 6.54
CA GLY A 543 -1.10 -13.43 6.43
C GLY A 543 0.38 -13.72 6.29
N ALA A 544 1.20 -12.67 6.20
CA ALA A 544 2.65 -12.80 6.25
C ALA A 544 3.09 -13.29 7.64
N ASP A 545 3.91 -14.32 7.71
CA ASP A 545 4.39 -14.86 8.97
C ASP A 545 5.29 -13.84 9.69
N MET A 546 5.16 -13.78 11.02
CA MET A 546 5.94 -12.89 11.88
C MET A 546 7.44 -13.23 11.79
N PRO A 547 8.37 -12.26 11.73
CA PRO A 547 9.78 -12.57 11.50
C PRO A 547 10.43 -13.43 12.60
N THR A 548 10.05 -13.22 13.86
CA THR A 548 10.60 -13.96 15.00
C THR A 548 9.56 -14.89 15.62
N ALA A 549 9.73 -16.20 15.50
CA ALA A 549 8.82 -17.17 16.08
C ALA A 549 8.81 -17.17 17.62
N ARG A 550 7.62 -17.07 18.22
CA ARG A 550 7.44 -16.98 19.68
C ARG A 550 6.00 -17.24 20.13
N GLY A 551 5.89 -17.78 21.34
CA GLY A 551 4.63 -17.95 22.07
C GLY A 551 4.60 -17.10 23.34
N SER A 552 3.45 -17.03 24.01
CA SER A 552 3.26 -16.20 25.23
C SER A 552 3.67 -14.73 25.05
N LEU A 553 3.52 -14.25 23.83
CA LEU A 553 3.61 -12.85 23.45
C LEU A 553 2.27 -12.14 23.72
N THR A 554 2.26 -10.82 23.53
CA THR A 554 1.02 -10.04 23.49
C THR A 554 0.96 -9.21 22.21
N SER A 555 -0.24 -8.82 21.80
CA SER A 555 -0.44 -7.89 20.70
C SER A 555 -1.48 -6.82 21.04
N SER A 556 -1.26 -5.62 20.53
CA SER A 556 -2.22 -4.52 20.57
C SER A 556 -2.30 -3.85 19.21
N ALA A 557 -3.51 -3.42 18.83
CA ALA A 557 -3.73 -2.63 17.62
C ALA A 557 -3.77 -1.13 17.95
N VAL A 558 -3.10 -0.32 17.13
CA VAL A 558 -3.16 1.15 17.17
C VAL A 558 -3.25 1.65 15.74
N GLY A 559 -4.39 2.22 15.36
CA GLY A 559 -4.71 2.53 13.96
C GLY A 559 -4.64 1.28 13.09
N ASP A 560 -4.04 1.39 11.90
CA ASP A 560 -3.87 0.29 10.94
C ASP A 560 -2.60 -0.55 11.22
N ARG A 561 -2.16 -0.64 12.47
CA ARG A 561 -0.94 -1.37 12.86
C ARG A 561 -1.18 -2.26 14.06
N ILE A 562 -0.60 -3.45 14.02
CA ILE A 562 -0.58 -4.40 15.13
C ILE A 562 0.84 -4.59 15.62
N TYR A 563 1.04 -4.47 16.92
CA TYR A 563 2.34 -4.53 17.57
C TYR A 563 2.43 -5.84 18.34
N ALA A 564 3.25 -6.79 17.87
CA ALA A 564 3.53 -8.05 18.54
C ALA A 564 4.75 -7.89 19.45
N ILE A 565 4.54 -7.96 20.76
CA ILE A 565 5.52 -7.53 21.78
C ILE A 565 5.88 -8.67 22.73
N GLY A 566 7.18 -8.80 23.00
CA GLY A 566 7.73 -9.78 23.94
C GLY A 566 7.46 -11.21 23.50
N GLY A 567 7.45 -12.14 24.45
CA GLY A 567 7.18 -13.56 24.23
C GLY A 567 8.36 -14.46 24.56
N TRP A 568 8.19 -15.77 24.36
CA TRP A 568 9.17 -16.81 24.59
C TRP A 568 9.69 -17.36 23.26
N GLY A 569 10.98 -17.16 22.99
CA GLY A 569 11.65 -17.58 21.75
C GLY A 569 12.23 -18.99 21.79
N GLY A 570 11.79 -19.85 22.70
CA GLY A 570 12.30 -21.22 22.88
C GLY A 570 13.37 -21.34 23.97
N ASN A 571 14.33 -20.40 24.01
CA ASN A 571 15.44 -20.42 24.98
C ASN A 571 15.42 -19.28 26.01
N SER A 572 14.72 -18.18 25.71
CA SER A 572 14.70 -16.99 26.57
C SER A 572 13.44 -16.16 26.37
N HIS A 573 13.16 -15.29 27.35
CA HIS A 573 12.20 -14.21 27.20
C HIS A 573 12.73 -13.20 26.17
N LEU A 574 11.84 -12.66 25.35
CA LEU A 574 12.18 -11.69 24.31
C LEU A 574 11.75 -10.29 24.71
N SER A 575 12.51 -9.30 24.28
CA SER A 575 12.14 -7.87 24.31
C SER A 575 11.60 -7.38 22.97
N LYS A 576 11.49 -8.26 21.97
CA LYS A 576 11.22 -7.89 20.59
C LYS A 576 9.88 -7.18 20.41
N VAL A 577 9.88 -6.16 19.55
CA VAL A 577 8.68 -5.51 19.01
C VAL A 577 8.69 -5.67 17.51
N GLU A 578 7.68 -6.33 16.97
CA GLU A 578 7.47 -6.43 15.52
C GLU A 578 6.09 -5.86 15.18
N ILE A 579 6.04 -5.05 14.15
CA ILE A 579 4.90 -4.22 13.79
C ILE A 579 4.38 -4.69 12.45
N TYR A 580 3.19 -5.26 12.46
CA TYR A 580 2.45 -5.59 11.26
C TYR A 580 1.68 -4.35 10.80
N SER A 581 2.04 -3.82 9.64
CA SER A 581 1.27 -2.76 8.98
C SER A 581 0.18 -3.41 8.15
N ILE A 582 -1.07 -3.15 8.53
CA ILE A 582 -2.22 -3.56 7.74
C ILE A 582 -2.26 -2.61 6.57
N THR A 583 -1.94 -3.11 5.37
CA THR A 583 -2.27 -2.38 4.15
C THR A 583 -3.79 -2.27 4.14
N PRO A 584 -4.37 -1.07 4.16
CA PRO A 584 -5.82 -0.95 4.14
C PRO A 584 -6.37 -1.70 2.93
N GLU A 585 -7.40 -2.53 3.13
CA GLU A 585 -8.43 -2.70 2.10
C GLU A 585 -9.16 -1.35 1.97
N ARG A 586 -8.47 -0.30 1.49
CA ARG A 586 -9.07 0.99 1.17
C ARG A 586 -8.42 1.58 -0.06
N TYR A 587 -9.20 1.65 -1.13
CA TYR A 587 -9.38 2.93 -1.81
C TYR A 587 -10.11 3.87 -0.83
N PRO A 588 -9.64 5.11 -0.64
CA PRO A 588 -9.53 6.04 -1.74
C PRO A 588 -8.18 6.75 -1.79
N SER A 589 -7.40 6.51 -2.85
CA SER A 589 -6.66 7.60 -3.48
C SER A 589 -7.64 8.43 -4.34
N ASN A 590 -8.62 9.06 -3.70
CA ASN A 590 -9.30 10.23 -4.26
C ASN A 590 -8.41 11.47 -4.10
N SER A 591 -7.17 11.38 -4.58
CA SER A 591 -6.45 12.57 -5.02
C SER A 591 -6.61 12.66 -6.54
N TRP A 592 -7.85 12.86 -6.99
CA TRP A 592 -8.05 13.65 -8.19
C TRP A 592 -7.77 15.08 -7.75
N VAL A 593 -6.56 15.57 -8.03
CA VAL A 593 -6.34 17.03 -7.99
C VAL A 593 -6.96 17.60 -9.26
N PHE A 594 -8.29 17.73 -9.28
CA PHE A 594 -8.89 18.80 -10.07
C PHE A 594 -8.85 20.06 -9.22
N LYS A 595 -7.81 20.87 -9.37
CA LYS A 595 -7.98 22.29 -9.06
C LYS A 595 -8.58 22.94 -10.29
N ASN A 596 -9.86 23.27 -10.21
CA ASN A 596 -10.42 24.36 -11.01
C ASN A 596 -9.53 25.59 -10.78
N GLY A 597 -8.77 25.94 -11.82
CA GLY A 597 -7.73 26.96 -11.75
C GLY A 597 -6.69 26.63 -12.81
N THR A 598 -6.88 27.23 -13.98
CA THR A 598 -5.90 27.37 -15.08
C THR A 598 -4.48 26.93 -14.71
N ALA A 599 -3.99 25.92 -15.42
CA ALA A 599 -2.62 25.41 -15.35
C ALA A 599 -1.61 26.50 -15.76
N LYS A 600 -1.35 27.46 -14.86
CA LYS A 600 -0.35 28.51 -15.07
C LYS A 600 0.70 28.64 -13.97
N ASP A 601 0.51 28.06 -12.79
CA ASP A 601 1.50 28.19 -11.72
C ASP A 601 1.80 26.85 -11.02
N VAL A 602 2.40 25.92 -11.78
CA VAL A 602 3.37 24.99 -11.20
C VAL A 602 4.69 25.24 -11.93
N SER A 603 5.54 26.08 -11.34
CA SER A 603 6.93 26.18 -11.78
C SER A 603 7.64 24.88 -11.39
N ILE A 604 7.77 23.96 -12.34
CA ILE A 604 8.71 22.85 -12.27
C ILE A 604 10.00 23.33 -12.94
N PRO A 605 11.03 23.75 -12.19
CA PRO A 605 12.34 24.01 -12.77
C PRO A 605 12.98 22.66 -13.05
N ASN A 606 12.82 22.16 -14.29
CA ASN A 606 13.65 21.18 -15.01
C ASN A 606 12.77 20.34 -15.95
N LYS A 607 12.62 20.78 -17.19
CA LYS A 607 12.25 19.88 -18.29
C LYS A 607 13.51 19.09 -18.67
N THR A 608 13.66 17.88 -18.14
CA THR A 608 14.61 16.89 -18.68
C THR A 608 13.86 15.59 -18.91
N LYS A 609 13.61 15.27 -20.18
CA LYS A 609 13.05 13.99 -20.64
C LYS A 609 13.95 12.84 -20.17
N LEU A 610 13.55 12.12 -19.13
CA LEU A 610 14.16 10.84 -18.72
C LEU A 610 13.52 9.73 -19.54
N GLY A 611 14.13 9.40 -20.67
CA GLY A 611 13.77 8.24 -21.48
C GLY A 611 14.59 7.03 -21.05
N ILE A 612 14.07 6.19 -20.16
CA ILE A 612 14.49 4.77 -20.07
C ILE A 612 13.60 3.99 -21.03
N LYS A 613 14.19 3.47 -22.12
CA LYS A 613 13.52 2.57 -23.07
C LYS A 613 13.40 1.17 -22.47
N TYR A 614 12.26 0.90 -21.86
CA TYR A 614 11.58 -0.40 -21.98
C TYR A 614 10.17 -0.13 -22.50
N SER A 615 10.07 0.20 -23.79
CA SER A 615 8.76 0.32 -24.45
C SER A 615 8.28 -1.08 -24.80
N GLN A 616 7.67 -1.78 -23.84
CA GLN A 616 6.76 -2.88 -24.18
C GLN A 616 5.38 -2.25 -24.42
N ARG A 617 4.86 -2.45 -25.64
CA ARG A 617 3.53 -1.98 -26.03
C ARG A 617 2.49 -2.80 -25.28
N ILE A 618 1.69 -2.17 -24.44
CA ILE A 618 0.62 -2.83 -23.70
C ILE A 618 -0.71 -2.40 -24.33
N GLN A 619 -1.52 -3.36 -24.76
CA GLN A 619 -2.93 -3.12 -25.08
C GLN A 619 -3.69 -2.94 -23.77
N PHE A 620 -4.24 -1.76 -23.50
CA PHE A 620 -5.25 -1.58 -22.45
C PHE A 620 -6.62 -1.48 -23.08
N ASN A 621 -7.54 -2.28 -22.55
CA ASN A 621 -8.95 -2.24 -22.91
C ASN A 621 -9.62 -1.07 -22.19
N SER A 622 -10.28 -0.18 -22.93
CA SER A 622 -10.94 1.06 -22.43
C SER A 622 -12.03 0.82 -21.37
N ALA A 623 -12.41 -0.45 -21.16
CA ALA A 623 -13.35 -0.91 -20.13
C ALA A 623 -12.97 -0.53 -18.69
N TYR A 624 -11.68 -0.47 -18.34
CA TYR A 624 -11.25 -0.12 -16.98
C TYR A 624 -11.60 1.34 -16.60
N TYR A 625 -11.43 2.28 -17.53
CA TYR A 625 -11.74 3.69 -17.33
C TYR A 625 -13.24 3.97 -17.37
N PHE A 626 -14.01 3.23 -18.17
CA PHE A 626 -15.46 3.38 -18.24
C PHE A 626 -16.18 2.75 -17.04
N ASN A 627 -15.71 1.61 -16.53
CA ASN A 627 -16.24 1.00 -15.29
C ASN A 627 -16.06 1.92 -14.07
N LYS A 628 -14.97 2.70 -14.02
CA LYS A 628 -14.74 3.73 -13.00
C LYS A 628 -15.69 4.94 -13.12
N LEU A 629 -16.12 5.30 -14.33
CA LEU A 629 -17.15 6.32 -14.58
C LEU A 629 -18.56 5.80 -14.24
N ALA A 630 -18.83 4.50 -14.45
CA ALA A 630 -20.07 3.86 -14.03
C ALA A 630 -20.19 3.74 -12.49
N GLU A 631 -19.09 3.47 -11.78
CA GLU A 631 -19.01 3.53 -10.30
C GLU A 631 -19.40 4.91 -9.72
N LEU A 632 -19.12 5.99 -10.45
CA LEU A 632 -19.46 7.37 -10.05
C LEU A 632 -20.96 7.68 -10.19
N VAL A 633 -21.68 6.98 -11.07
CA VAL A 633 -23.11 7.18 -11.32
C VAL A 633 -23.98 6.24 -10.46
N TYR A 634 -23.44 5.12 -9.97
CA TYR A 634 -24.24 4.05 -9.34
C TYR A 634 -23.67 3.53 -8.01
N LYS A 635 -23.41 4.42 -7.04
CA LYS A 635 -23.30 3.97 -5.64
C LYS A 635 -24.70 3.75 -5.04
N PRO A 636 -24.99 2.58 -4.42
CA PRO A 636 -26.17 2.44 -3.59
C PRO A 636 -26.02 3.36 -2.38
N ILE A 637 -26.96 4.28 -2.20
CA ILE A 637 -27.03 5.11 -1.00
C ILE A 637 -27.96 4.44 -0.02
N TYR A 638 -27.45 4.01 1.13
CA TYR A 638 -28.27 3.64 2.28
C TYR A 638 -28.63 4.93 3.05
N PHE A 639 -29.93 5.21 3.17
CA PHE A 639 -30.44 6.29 4.02
C PHE A 639 -31.44 5.73 5.04
N GLY A 640 -30.99 5.54 6.29
CA GLY A 640 -31.81 6.00 7.41
C GLY A 640 -31.55 7.50 7.50
N ASN A 641 -32.51 8.41 7.53
CA ASN A 641 -33.73 8.51 8.32
C ASN A 641 -34.58 9.56 7.59
N GLY A 642 -35.89 9.37 7.46
CA GLY A 642 -36.73 10.20 6.59
C GLY A 642 -36.72 11.71 6.90
N GLN A 643 -36.19 12.53 5.97
CA GLN A 643 -36.66 13.87 5.57
C GLN A 643 -36.09 14.23 4.16
N LYS A 644 -36.77 15.15 3.45
CA LYS A 644 -36.72 15.39 1.99
C LYS A 644 -35.43 16.02 1.41
N TRP A 645 -35.22 15.74 0.11
CA TRP A 645 -34.18 16.15 -0.84
C TRP A 645 -34.05 17.65 -1.15
N THR A 646 -32.81 18.10 -1.47
CA THR A 646 -32.45 18.72 -2.77
C THR A 646 -30.93 18.88 -2.91
N ARG A 647 -30.32 18.35 -3.99
CA ARG A 647 -29.54 19.13 -4.98
C ARG A 647 -29.00 18.23 -6.11
N ILE A 648 -29.35 18.66 -7.32
CA ILE A 648 -28.96 18.17 -8.65
C ILE A 648 -27.49 18.55 -8.94
N LEU A 649 -26.71 17.64 -9.53
CA LEU A 649 -25.43 17.96 -10.16
C LEU A 649 -25.61 18.02 -11.69
N ASN A 650 -25.31 19.19 -12.24
CA ASN A 650 -24.77 19.36 -13.60
C ASN A 650 -23.34 18.83 -13.64
#